data_AF-I0GTS9-F1
#
_entry.id   AF-I0GTS9-F1
#
_cell.length_a   1.000
_cell.length_b   1.000
_cell.length_c   1.000
_cell.angle_alpha   90.00
_cell.angle_beta   90.00
_cell.angle_gamma   90.00
#
_symmetry.space_group_name_H-M   'P 1'
#
loop_
_entity.id
_entity.type
_entity.pdbx_description
1 polymer ?
#
loop_
_entity_poly.entity_id
_entity_poly.type
_entity_poly.pdbx_seq_one_letter_code
_entity_poly.pdbx_strand_id
1 'polypeptide(L)'
;MEERNVKISVCYIVRNEEQTLPLSLKSVQQAADEIVVVDTGSTDRTKKVALEFGAQIYDYVWQDDFAAARNFALDKLNSDWVIFLDADECFSRKMAKILRSLIAAQAPSVNLILVQRQDVDEEGKVMLSLYVPRIFRLRKDLRYVGAIHEELRQNGGMVKGIVTVSPEQLRLIHTGYAGSLGKAKAQRNLDILRKELAKASDPGHLYGYLAEAYDGIDDQENAMKYAYLDIARGRQAETYASRSYRLLLGKLSRQKWDYQERQRVAKLAVQDFPEVPEFHAEYGESLAAGWQYRQAAGEMKRACELGQDYAGLEPSLFTAEVMKTCQRREDLFTKLAAKAERLNITACVIAKNEAKNIVRWLENAKVYANQCLLLDTGSTDNTCELAAGAEIYHYEWQDDFAAARNEALQYVKGDWVAFLDADEFFAHPEQVRGVLAECEIQHPDVEAVRLTICNVDEDDGGREISRFCNVRLFRNRPELRYEGRVHENLANTEGKPLKVWEESCMEVIHTGYSSSVILAKTQRNLALLKQDIAAKGEQPQHYRYLADCYHGLGDYQQAQLYALRAIDAPLKGQGTHGDMYYMVLLCMRALSEPEADQLAFAQAAARKFPALPDFPAVMGILYQENGQYEQGEKYLTRALRLARQSDGRESSSFSDIEALVYAKLADCEQHLGKSQAALQHSSQAMECSPYEEEVLTGFCMVRQENREKLIIEMERYFADTEQNCAFLCRFCERNGFGDLYEYYGNHWQERYGKELPRRQYYELLRQGDWQSLVDKLQQGLVANFELSIDLLLRLDRQQGKNFRDVERQLVALLPAEVQAIWAKISQGEAPADWQNYKIIWPHILTYGDDEQLEKYGELALRQQEIWQDIVKDLMEQEKWRAAFNLLAKVPQEEADGEFWQNLGRCLYHLGEYEAAREALERARQQGLDTMLMKSYEKWLENIS
;
A
#
# COMPACT_ATOMS: atom_id res chain seq x y z
N MET A 1 -48.18 34.43 45.92
CA MET A 1 -46.94 34.94 45.30
C MET A 1 -47.40 35.81 44.15
N GLU A 2 -47.11 37.12 44.18
CA GLU A 2 -47.39 37.99 43.04
C GLU A 2 -46.62 37.46 41.82
N GLU A 3 -47.34 37.12 40.74
CA GLU A 3 -46.72 36.82 39.45
C GLU A 3 -45.90 38.04 39.05
N ARG A 4 -44.57 37.95 39.12
CA ARG A 4 -43.71 38.94 38.45
C ARG A 4 -44.14 38.92 36.98
N ASN A 5 -44.65 40.05 36.50
CA ASN A 5 -45.00 40.22 35.10
C ASN A 5 -43.71 40.30 34.28
N VAL A 6 -43.17 39.14 33.91
CA VAL A 6 -41.92 39.01 33.14
C VAL A 6 -42.15 39.48 31.71
N LYS A 7 -41.33 40.40 31.23
CA LYS A 7 -41.36 40.86 29.84
C LYS A 7 -40.57 39.91 28.94
N ILE A 8 -41.14 39.55 27.79
CA ILE A 8 -40.56 38.63 26.82
C ILE A 8 -40.46 39.30 25.45
N SER A 9 -39.25 39.40 24.91
CA SER A 9 -39.04 39.73 23.49
C SER A 9 -38.91 38.48 22.66
N VAL A 10 -39.46 38.50 21.45
CA VAL A 10 -39.10 37.51 20.43
C VAL A 10 -38.35 38.22 19.31
N CYS A 11 -37.26 37.63 18.84
CA CYS A 11 -36.51 38.18 17.72
C CYS A 11 -36.07 37.14 16.69
N TYR A 12 -35.82 37.66 15.48
CA TYR A 12 -35.46 36.89 14.29
C TYR A 12 -34.37 37.61 13.50
N ILE A 13 -33.54 36.85 12.80
CA ILE A 13 -32.84 37.31 11.60
C ILE A 13 -33.46 36.59 10.39
N VAL A 14 -33.76 37.33 9.32
CA VAL A 14 -34.50 36.77 8.18
C VAL A 14 -33.92 37.25 6.84
N ARG A 15 -34.02 36.38 5.83
CA ARG A 15 -33.83 36.72 4.43
C ARG A 15 -34.67 35.83 3.53
N ASN A 16 -35.67 36.41 2.87
CA ASN A 16 -36.58 35.70 1.95
C ASN A 16 -37.34 34.52 2.59
N GLU A 17 -38.02 34.78 3.70
CA GLU A 17 -38.73 33.80 4.53
C GLU A 17 -40.26 34.01 4.51
N GLU A 18 -40.84 34.53 3.41
CA GLU A 18 -42.28 34.87 3.37
C GLU A 18 -43.21 33.67 3.59
N GLN A 19 -42.73 32.43 3.36
CA GLN A 19 -43.50 31.20 3.49
C GLN A 19 -43.49 30.62 4.91
N THR A 20 -42.34 30.66 5.58
CA THR A 20 -42.07 30.01 6.87
C THR A 20 -42.35 30.94 8.06
N LEU A 21 -41.95 32.21 7.93
CA LEU A 21 -42.06 33.23 8.99
C LEU A 21 -43.48 33.38 9.59
N PRO A 22 -44.60 33.34 8.82
CA PRO A 22 -45.94 33.43 9.40
C PRO A 22 -46.25 32.33 10.42
N LEU A 23 -45.75 31.11 10.20
CA LEU A 23 -45.97 29.97 11.09
C LEU A 23 -45.24 30.16 12.42
N SER A 24 -43.98 30.60 12.33
CA SER A 24 -43.15 30.91 13.50
C SER A 24 -43.75 32.05 14.33
N LEU A 25 -44.05 33.19 13.71
CA LEU A 25 -44.64 34.36 14.38
C LEU A 25 -45.95 34.03 15.09
N LYS A 26 -46.83 33.24 14.44
CA LYS A 26 -48.09 32.80 15.05
C LYS A 26 -47.88 31.94 16.31
N SER A 27 -46.78 31.19 16.38
CA SER A 27 -46.47 30.31 17.52
C SER A 27 -46.02 31.06 18.77
N VAL A 28 -45.53 32.29 18.63
CA VAL A 28 -45.02 33.10 19.74
C VAL A 28 -45.88 34.32 20.10
N GLN A 29 -46.82 34.71 19.23
CA GLN A 29 -47.57 35.98 19.33
C GLN A 29 -48.28 36.18 20.67
N GLN A 30 -48.78 35.11 21.30
CA GLN A 30 -49.47 35.19 22.59
C GLN A 30 -48.51 35.37 23.78
N ALA A 31 -47.25 34.95 23.63
CA ALA A 31 -46.25 34.99 24.68
C ALA A 31 -45.36 36.23 24.60
N ALA A 32 -45.24 36.86 23.43
CA ALA A 32 -44.38 38.02 23.21
C ALA A 32 -45.00 39.33 23.70
N ASP A 33 -44.22 40.16 24.39
CA ASP A 33 -44.54 41.57 24.66
C ASP A 33 -44.04 42.49 23.54
N GLU A 34 -42.95 42.08 22.87
CA GLU A 34 -42.42 42.74 21.68
C GLU A 34 -41.88 41.70 20.69
N ILE A 35 -41.99 42.00 19.40
CA ILE A 35 -41.45 41.19 18.31
C ILE A 35 -40.52 42.08 17.47
N VAL A 36 -39.28 41.65 17.28
CA VAL A 36 -38.27 42.34 16.48
C VAL A 36 -37.79 41.44 15.34
N VAL A 37 -37.83 41.94 14.12
CA VAL A 37 -37.33 41.23 12.94
C VAL A 37 -36.19 42.03 12.33
N VAL A 38 -35.00 41.43 12.30
CA VAL A 38 -33.84 41.99 11.60
C VAL A 38 -33.77 41.37 10.21
N ASP A 39 -33.91 42.21 9.19
CA ASP A 39 -33.87 41.78 7.79
C ASP A 39 -32.47 41.99 7.21
N THR A 40 -31.87 40.92 6.68
CA THR A 40 -30.52 40.97 6.12
C THR A 40 -30.48 41.12 4.59
N GLY A 41 -31.53 41.69 4.00
CA GLY A 41 -31.65 41.94 2.57
C GLY A 41 -32.66 41.03 1.85
N SER A 42 -33.88 40.92 2.37
CA SER A 42 -34.98 40.25 1.68
C SER A 42 -35.45 41.04 0.45
N THR A 43 -35.81 40.30 -0.59
CA THR A 43 -36.35 40.80 -1.87
C THR A 43 -37.81 40.38 -2.09
N ASP A 44 -38.35 39.51 -1.23
CA ASP A 44 -39.73 39.02 -1.26
C ASP A 44 -40.64 39.78 -0.28
N ARG A 45 -41.80 39.22 0.10
CA ARG A 45 -42.76 39.86 1.01
C ARG A 45 -42.44 39.67 2.50
N THR A 46 -41.27 39.15 2.87
CA THR A 46 -40.89 38.87 4.27
C THR A 46 -41.14 40.05 5.22
N LYS A 47 -40.70 41.26 4.86
CA LYS A 47 -40.92 42.46 5.68
C LYS A 47 -42.40 42.78 5.85
N LYS A 48 -43.18 42.65 4.78
CA LYS A 48 -44.62 42.93 4.83
C LYS A 48 -45.33 41.94 5.75
N VAL A 49 -44.98 40.66 5.66
CA VAL A 49 -45.48 39.61 6.56
C VAL A 49 -45.16 39.96 8.02
N ALA A 50 -43.92 40.31 8.35
CA ALA A 50 -43.53 40.67 9.71
C ALA A 50 -44.35 41.85 10.28
N LEU A 51 -44.60 42.90 9.48
CA LEU A 51 -45.44 44.04 9.88
C LEU A 51 -46.88 43.64 10.20
N GLU A 52 -47.46 42.70 9.44
CA GLU A 52 -48.83 42.20 9.66
C GLU A 52 -49.00 41.51 11.03
N PHE A 53 -47.91 41.02 11.62
CA PHE A 53 -47.87 40.44 12.98
C PHE A 53 -47.51 41.45 14.08
N GLY A 54 -47.33 42.73 13.74
CA GLY A 54 -46.97 43.79 14.68
C GLY A 54 -45.48 43.83 15.04
N ALA A 55 -44.62 43.21 14.23
CA ALA A 55 -43.18 43.24 14.47
C ALA A 55 -42.56 44.61 14.14
N GLN A 56 -41.54 44.98 14.91
CA GLN A 56 -40.63 46.08 14.58
C GLN A 56 -39.54 45.56 13.64
N ILE A 57 -39.29 46.27 12.53
CA ILE A 57 -38.34 45.83 11.50
C ILE A 57 -37.10 46.72 11.51
N TYR A 58 -35.93 46.09 11.47
CA TYR A 58 -34.64 46.77 11.31
C TYR A 58 -33.85 46.14 10.17
N ASP A 59 -33.28 46.97 9.31
CA ASP A 59 -32.38 46.54 8.25
C ASP A 59 -30.95 46.34 8.78
N TYR A 60 -30.30 45.26 8.37
CA TYR A 60 -28.89 44.97 8.66
C TYR A 60 -28.17 44.52 7.39
N VAL A 61 -27.01 45.11 7.08
CA VAL A 61 -26.25 44.73 5.88
C VAL A 61 -25.53 43.40 6.13
N TRP A 62 -25.81 42.38 5.31
CA TRP A 62 -25.14 41.09 5.41
C TRP A 62 -23.62 41.23 5.19
N GLN A 63 -22.83 40.73 6.14
CA GLN A 63 -21.37 40.86 6.17
C GLN A 63 -20.66 39.51 6.39
N ASP A 64 -21.29 38.41 5.97
CA ASP A 64 -20.80 37.03 6.19
C ASP A 64 -20.60 36.66 7.68
N ASP A 65 -21.44 37.22 8.56
CA ASP A 65 -21.38 37.02 10.01
C ASP A 65 -22.78 36.96 10.63
N PHE A 66 -23.21 35.75 10.99
CA PHE A 66 -24.48 35.48 11.65
C PHE A 66 -24.53 36.03 13.08
N ALA A 67 -23.44 35.93 13.85
CA ALA A 67 -23.38 36.47 15.21
C ALA A 67 -23.57 37.99 15.22
N ALA A 68 -22.99 38.71 14.27
CA ALA A 68 -23.14 40.16 14.18
C ALA A 68 -24.60 40.58 13.93
N ALA A 69 -25.31 39.89 13.03
CA ALA A 69 -26.74 40.13 12.81
C ALA A 69 -27.59 39.78 14.05
N ARG A 70 -27.30 38.66 14.72
CA ARG A 70 -28.01 38.27 15.95
C ARG A 70 -27.76 39.24 17.10
N ASN A 71 -26.52 39.68 17.29
CA ASN A 71 -26.17 40.66 18.33
C ASN A 71 -26.80 42.04 18.04
N PHE A 72 -26.88 42.46 16.78
CA PHE A 72 -27.62 43.67 16.40
C PHE A 72 -29.10 43.56 16.76
N ALA A 73 -29.73 42.39 16.57
CA ALA A 73 -31.11 42.15 17.00
C ALA A 73 -31.25 42.28 18.53
N LEU A 74 -30.31 41.71 19.30
CA LEU A 74 -30.30 41.81 20.77
C LEU A 74 -30.23 43.26 21.27
N ASP A 75 -29.50 44.13 20.57
CA ASP A 75 -29.38 45.55 20.92
C ASP A 75 -30.66 46.36 20.69
N LYS A 76 -31.67 45.79 20.01
CA LYS A 76 -33.00 46.42 19.81
C LYS A 76 -34.04 46.01 20.85
N LEU A 77 -33.72 45.04 21.71
CA LEU A 77 -34.69 44.46 22.64
C LEU A 77 -34.75 45.23 23.96
N ASN A 78 -35.92 45.19 24.60
CA ASN A 78 -36.18 45.81 25.90
C ASN A 78 -37.09 44.92 26.78
N SER A 79 -36.54 43.79 27.24
CA SER A 79 -37.26 42.80 28.05
C SER A 79 -36.37 42.10 29.08
N ASP A 80 -36.97 41.19 29.87
CA ASP A 80 -36.24 40.33 30.80
C ASP A 80 -35.72 39.05 30.12
N TRP A 81 -36.47 38.54 29.15
CA TRP A 81 -36.22 37.27 28.45
C TRP A 81 -36.34 37.42 26.94
N VAL A 82 -35.48 36.71 26.23
CA VAL A 82 -35.42 36.64 24.78
C VAL A 82 -35.80 35.25 24.32
N ILE A 83 -36.65 35.18 23.29
CA ILE A 83 -36.85 34.01 22.46
C ILE A 83 -36.27 34.36 21.09
N PHE A 84 -35.15 33.76 20.71
CA PHE A 84 -34.52 33.99 19.43
C PHE A 84 -34.78 32.77 18.55
N LEU A 85 -35.60 32.90 17.50
CA LEU A 85 -35.95 31.79 16.60
C LEU A 85 -35.43 32.05 15.18
N ASP A 86 -35.17 30.96 14.47
CA ASP A 86 -35.06 31.00 13.01
C ASP A 86 -36.48 30.96 12.39
N ALA A 87 -36.66 31.49 11.17
CA ALA A 87 -37.99 31.69 10.59
C ALA A 87 -38.77 30.39 10.30
N ASP A 88 -38.03 29.28 10.16
CA ASP A 88 -38.50 27.92 9.93
C ASP A 88 -38.65 27.09 11.23
N GLU A 89 -38.50 27.73 12.39
CA GLU A 89 -38.72 27.13 13.71
C GLU A 89 -40.05 27.60 14.32
N CYS A 90 -40.86 26.69 14.87
CA CYS A 90 -42.12 27.06 15.54
C CYS A 90 -42.49 26.16 16.71
N PHE A 91 -43.24 26.70 17.69
CA PHE A 91 -43.81 25.92 18.77
C PHE A 91 -45.18 25.33 18.38
N SER A 92 -45.50 24.13 18.89
CA SER A 92 -46.85 23.58 18.72
C SER A 92 -47.91 24.46 19.40
N ARG A 93 -49.15 24.45 18.91
CA ARG A 93 -50.25 25.25 19.50
C ARG A 93 -50.46 25.02 20.99
N LYS A 94 -50.22 23.81 21.48
CA LYS A 94 -50.34 23.47 22.91
C LYS A 94 -49.22 24.13 23.72
N MET A 95 -48.00 24.07 23.20
CA MET A 95 -46.80 24.58 23.84
C MET A 95 -46.71 26.11 23.82
N ALA A 96 -47.16 26.73 22.72
CA ALA A 96 -47.28 28.18 22.59
C ALA A 96 -48.07 28.83 23.75
N LYS A 97 -49.12 28.15 24.23
CA LYS A 97 -49.99 28.66 25.32
C LYS A 97 -49.32 28.65 26.70
N ILE A 98 -48.34 27.78 26.92
CA ILE A 98 -47.68 27.62 28.23
C ILE A 98 -46.31 28.30 28.27
N LEU A 99 -45.82 28.80 27.14
CA LEU A 99 -44.48 29.37 26.97
C LEU A 99 -44.17 30.48 27.99
N ARG A 100 -45.07 31.47 28.14
CA ARG A 100 -44.91 32.57 29.10
C ARG A 100 -44.86 32.06 30.55
N SER A 101 -45.80 31.18 30.93
CA SER A 101 -45.85 30.62 32.28
C SER A 101 -44.61 29.78 32.61
N LEU A 102 -44.10 29.02 31.64
CA LEU A 102 -42.90 28.22 31.78
C LEU A 102 -41.66 29.09 32.01
N ILE A 103 -41.52 30.19 31.26
CA ILE A 103 -40.42 31.14 31.42
C ILE A 103 -40.53 31.87 32.77
N ALA A 104 -41.74 32.32 33.14
CA ALA A 104 -41.97 33.02 34.40
C ALA A 104 -41.71 32.15 35.64
N ALA A 105 -41.86 30.82 35.52
CA ALA A 105 -41.60 29.87 36.60
C ALA A 105 -40.11 29.58 36.84
N GLN A 106 -39.20 30.05 35.98
CA GLN A 106 -37.77 29.77 36.12
C GLN A 106 -37.15 30.51 37.31
N ALA A 107 -36.22 29.84 37.99
CA ALA A 107 -35.50 30.44 39.11
C ALA A 107 -34.67 31.66 38.66
N PRO A 108 -34.43 32.66 39.54
CA PRO A 108 -33.62 33.83 39.20
C PRO A 108 -32.19 33.51 38.73
N SER A 109 -31.64 32.36 39.12
CA SER A 109 -30.30 31.88 38.74
C SER A 109 -30.23 31.32 37.32
N VAL A 110 -31.36 31.01 36.68
CA VAL A 110 -31.40 30.47 35.31
C VAL A 110 -31.21 31.61 34.31
N ASN A 111 -30.24 31.47 33.40
CA ASN A 111 -29.98 32.43 32.33
C ASN A 111 -30.24 31.86 30.93
N LEU A 112 -30.27 30.53 30.76
CA LEU A 112 -30.48 29.87 29.48
C LEU A 112 -31.34 28.62 29.66
N ILE A 113 -32.32 28.46 28.77
CA ILE A 113 -33.19 27.29 28.69
C ILE A 113 -32.89 26.61 27.34
N LEU A 114 -32.43 25.37 27.42
CA LEU A 114 -32.27 24.50 26.26
C LEU A 114 -33.61 23.83 25.94
N VAL A 115 -34.06 23.99 24.71
CA VAL A 115 -35.31 23.42 24.20
C VAL A 115 -34.97 22.36 23.16
N GLN A 116 -35.64 21.21 23.18
CA GLN A 116 -35.46 20.21 22.13
C GLN A 116 -36.12 20.69 20.83
N ARG A 117 -35.32 20.85 19.78
CA ARG A 117 -35.75 21.05 18.40
C ARG A 117 -35.86 19.70 17.70
N GLN A 118 -36.99 19.47 17.04
CA GLN A 118 -37.24 18.32 16.18
C GLN A 118 -37.18 18.78 14.73
N ASP A 119 -36.21 18.27 14.00
CA ASP A 119 -36.10 18.45 12.55
C ASP A 119 -37.07 17.45 11.91
N VAL A 120 -38.01 17.96 11.10
CA VAL A 120 -39.03 17.14 10.45
C VAL A 120 -38.92 17.26 8.93
N ASP A 121 -39.19 16.16 8.22
CA ASP A 121 -39.30 16.15 6.76
C ASP A 121 -40.67 16.71 6.29
N GLU A 122 -40.87 16.75 4.97
CA GLU A 122 -42.12 17.23 4.34
C GLU A 122 -43.36 16.40 4.75
N GLU A 123 -43.16 15.16 5.19
CA GLU A 123 -44.20 14.24 5.66
C GLU A 123 -44.44 14.37 7.17
N GLY A 124 -43.65 15.19 7.88
CA GLY A 124 -43.72 15.41 9.31
C GLY A 124 -43.05 14.32 10.16
N LYS A 125 -42.23 13.45 9.56
CA LYS A 125 -41.45 12.45 10.27
C LYS A 125 -40.22 13.11 10.91
N VAL A 126 -39.96 12.76 12.17
CA VAL A 126 -38.81 13.28 12.90
C VAL A 126 -37.53 12.64 12.35
N MET A 127 -36.63 13.50 11.87
CA MET A 127 -35.33 13.13 11.30
C MET A 127 -34.22 13.22 12.34
N LEU A 128 -34.24 14.28 13.16
CA LEU A 128 -33.24 14.53 14.20
C LEU A 128 -33.89 15.30 15.36
N SER A 129 -33.41 15.06 16.57
CA SER A 129 -33.81 15.83 17.75
C SER A 129 -32.59 16.31 18.52
N LEU A 130 -32.45 17.61 18.73
CA LEU A 130 -31.30 18.22 19.41
C LEU A 130 -31.75 19.34 20.36
N TYR A 131 -31.01 19.55 21.45
CA TYR A 131 -31.24 20.70 22.31
C TYR A 131 -30.60 21.96 21.72
N VAL A 132 -31.34 23.07 21.70
CA VAL A 132 -30.90 24.36 21.13
C VAL A 132 -31.11 25.53 22.11
N PRO A 133 -30.21 26.52 22.13
CA PRO A 133 -30.26 27.66 23.05
C PRO A 133 -31.13 28.81 22.51
N ARG A 134 -32.44 28.60 22.44
CA ARG A 134 -33.39 29.56 21.85
C ARG A 134 -34.03 30.53 22.86
N ILE A 135 -33.95 30.23 24.17
CA ILE A 135 -34.61 31.03 25.21
C ILE A 135 -33.62 31.39 26.31
N PHE A 136 -33.35 32.68 26.52
CA PHE A 136 -32.34 33.15 27.48
C PHE A 136 -32.68 34.53 28.04
N ARG A 137 -32.03 34.92 29.14
CA ARG A 137 -32.20 36.26 29.73
C ARG A 137 -31.53 37.33 28.87
N LEU A 138 -32.19 38.47 28.68
CA LEU A 138 -31.57 39.61 28.03
C LEU A 138 -30.51 40.22 28.96
N ARG A 139 -29.22 40.05 28.62
CA ARG A 139 -28.11 40.61 29.40
C ARG A 139 -27.02 41.14 28.47
N LYS A 140 -26.25 42.13 28.93
CA LYS A 140 -25.14 42.71 28.15
C LYS A 140 -23.94 41.78 28.04
N ASP A 141 -23.74 40.89 29.01
CA ASP A 141 -22.66 39.90 29.02
C ASP A 141 -22.98 38.65 28.18
N LEU A 142 -24.22 38.48 27.70
CA LEU A 142 -24.61 37.37 26.81
C LEU A 142 -24.63 37.84 25.36
N ARG A 143 -23.71 37.32 24.54
CA ARG A 143 -23.57 37.68 23.13
C ARG A 143 -23.21 36.45 22.29
N TYR A 144 -23.67 36.43 21.04
CA TYR A 144 -23.29 35.40 20.07
C TYR A 144 -21.85 35.60 19.61
N VAL A 145 -21.12 34.50 19.45
CA VAL A 145 -19.73 34.47 18.98
C VAL A 145 -19.59 33.40 17.90
N GLY A 146 -18.80 33.68 16.85
CA GLY A 146 -18.61 32.84 15.66
C GLY A 146 -19.41 33.38 14.47
N ALA A 147 -18.76 33.59 13.32
CA ALA A 147 -19.43 34.13 12.13
C ALA A 147 -20.46 33.15 11.55
N ILE A 148 -20.33 31.86 11.82
CA ILE A 148 -21.29 30.81 11.50
C ILE A 148 -21.23 29.70 12.54
N HIS A 149 -22.34 28.96 12.71
CA HIS A 149 -22.54 28.05 13.84
C HIS A 149 -22.32 28.78 15.17
N GLU A 150 -22.86 29.99 15.24
CA GLU A 150 -22.64 30.92 16.32
C GLU A 150 -23.22 30.44 17.66
N GLU A 151 -22.48 30.69 18.72
CA GLU A 151 -22.85 30.23 20.06
C GLU A 151 -23.08 31.40 21.00
N LEU A 152 -24.12 31.29 21.83
CA LEU A 152 -24.37 32.26 22.88
C LEU A 152 -23.34 32.07 24.00
N ARG A 153 -22.49 33.08 24.23
CA ARG A 153 -21.41 33.06 25.22
C ARG A 153 -21.63 34.13 26.29
N GLN A 154 -21.18 33.86 27.51
CA GLN A 154 -21.19 34.80 28.63
C GLN A 154 -19.78 35.37 28.86
N ASN A 155 -19.55 36.63 28.50
CA ASN A 155 -18.22 37.27 28.49
C ASN A 155 -17.15 36.42 27.76
N GLY A 156 -17.52 35.81 26.63
CA GLY A 156 -16.68 34.90 25.85
C GLY A 156 -16.59 33.47 26.41
N GLY A 157 -17.05 33.22 27.64
CA GLY A 157 -17.11 31.89 28.25
C GLY A 157 -18.46 31.19 28.09
N MET A 158 -18.60 30.01 28.72
CA MET A 158 -19.88 29.29 28.78
C MET A 158 -20.94 30.05 29.60
N VAL A 159 -22.19 29.93 29.19
CA VAL A 159 -23.34 30.49 29.92
C VAL A 159 -23.54 29.75 31.24
N LYS A 160 -23.72 30.49 32.34
CA LYS A 160 -24.05 29.91 33.65
C LYS A 160 -25.55 29.81 33.85
N GLY A 161 -26.01 28.84 34.64
CA GLY A 161 -27.44 28.68 34.95
C GLY A 161 -28.23 28.19 33.73
N ILE A 162 -27.75 27.11 33.12
CA ILE A 162 -28.42 26.43 32.01
C ILE A 162 -29.37 25.38 32.58
N VAL A 163 -30.59 25.30 32.04
CA VAL A 163 -31.55 24.23 32.33
C VAL A 163 -32.06 23.63 31.02
N THR A 164 -32.40 22.35 31.03
CA THR A 164 -33.15 21.70 29.94
C THR A 164 -34.63 21.64 30.30
N VAL A 165 -35.48 21.67 29.28
CA VAL A 165 -36.93 21.45 29.44
C VAL A 165 -37.30 20.14 28.74
N SER A 166 -38.13 19.33 29.39
CA SER A 166 -38.54 18.06 28.80
C SER A 166 -39.36 18.30 27.52
N PRO A 167 -39.18 17.47 26.48
CA PRO A 167 -39.86 17.65 25.20
C PRO A 167 -41.39 17.50 25.29
N GLU A 168 -41.91 16.88 26.35
CA GLU A 168 -43.35 16.84 26.65
C GLU A 168 -43.90 18.21 27.10
N GLN A 169 -43.05 19.02 27.73
CA GLN A 169 -43.39 20.37 28.18
C GLN A 169 -43.18 21.39 27.06
N LEU A 170 -42.02 21.38 26.41
CA LEU A 170 -41.69 22.36 25.38
C LEU A 170 -40.77 21.74 24.32
N ARG A 171 -41.24 21.76 23.07
CA ARG A 171 -40.46 21.35 21.91
C ARG A 171 -40.62 22.34 20.77
N LEU A 172 -39.57 22.49 19.98
CA LEU A 172 -39.53 23.31 18.79
C LEU A 172 -39.61 22.41 17.56
N ILE A 173 -40.40 22.76 16.57
CA ILE A 173 -40.48 22.04 15.29
C ILE A 173 -39.73 22.88 14.27
N HIS A 174 -38.82 22.25 13.53
CA HIS A 174 -38.04 22.89 12.49
C HIS A 174 -38.35 22.22 11.14
N THR A 175 -38.92 23.00 10.23
CA THR A 175 -39.45 22.52 8.94
C THR A 175 -38.52 22.81 7.76
N GLY A 176 -37.32 23.35 8.00
CA GLY A 176 -36.38 23.81 6.97
C GLY A 176 -35.61 22.70 6.23
N TYR A 177 -35.97 21.43 6.40
CA TYR A 177 -35.25 20.28 5.84
C TYR A 177 -35.96 19.67 4.62
N ALA A 178 -36.22 20.51 3.61
CA ALA A 178 -36.65 20.07 2.27
C ALA A 178 -35.44 20.05 1.33
N GLY A 179 -35.03 18.86 0.91
CA GLY A 179 -33.85 18.60 0.09
C GLY A 179 -33.91 19.28 -1.28
N SER A 180 -33.04 20.27 -1.49
CA SER A 180 -32.59 20.76 -2.81
C SER A 180 -31.50 21.85 -2.73
N LEU A 181 -31.26 22.46 -1.56
CA LEU A 181 -30.30 23.57 -1.35
C LEU A 181 -28.99 23.20 -0.58
N GLY A 182 -28.78 21.91 -0.28
CA GLY A 182 -27.73 21.45 0.65
C GLY A 182 -26.29 21.85 0.27
N LYS A 183 -25.88 21.60 -0.98
CA LYS A 183 -24.49 21.85 -1.42
C LYS A 183 -24.12 23.33 -1.49
N ALA A 184 -25.01 24.18 -2.00
CA ALA A 184 -24.76 25.63 -2.07
C ALA A 184 -24.67 26.25 -0.66
N LYS A 185 -25.52 25.78 0.26
CA LYS A 185 -25.46 26.16 1.67
C LYS A 185 -24.17 25.67 2.33
N ALA A 186 -23.77 24.42 2.09
CA ALA A 186 -22.52 23.86 2.58
C ALA A 186 -21.30 24.63 2.05
N GLN A 187 -21.28 24.97 0.76
CA GLN A 187 -20.21 25.77 0.16
C GLN A 187 -20.11 27.16 0.78
N ARG A 188 -21.24 27.88 0.92
CA ARG A 188 -21.27 29.19 1.60
C ARG A 188 -20.73 29.08 3.03
N ASN A 189 -21.16 28.05 3.76
CA ASN A 189 -20.71 27.82 5.13
C ASN A 189 -19.20 27.56 5.18
N LEU A 190 -18.68 26.73 4.26
CA LEU A 190 -17.26 26.45 4.13
C LEU A 190 -16.44 27.72 3.84
N ASP A 191 -16.93 28.58 2.96
CA ASP A 191 -16.25 29.84 2.62
C ASP A 191 -16.11 30.76 3.86
N ILE A 192 -17.14 30.81 4.71
CA ILE A 192 -17.11 31.56 5.97
C ILE A 192 -16.14 30.92 6.96
N LEU A 193 -16.23 29.60 7.17
CA LEU A 193 -15.36 28.86 8.08
C LEU A 193 -13.89 28.97 7.69
N ARG A 194 -13.55 28.96 6.39
CA ARG A 194 -12.17 29.15 5.91
C ARG A 194 -11.65 30.55 6.20
N LYS A 195 -12.48 31.60 6.10
CA LYS A 195 -12.11 32.97 6.48
C LYS A 195 -11.85 33.08 7.99
N GLU A 196 -12.61 32.38 8.82
CA GLU A 196 -12.38 32.33 10.27
C GLU A 196 -11.13 31.53 10.61
N LEU A 197 -10.95 30.35 10.01
CA LEU A 197 -9.78 29.50 10.18
C LEU A 197 -8.48 30.25 9.88
N ALA A 198 -8.46 31.08 8.84
CA ALA A 198 -7.29 31.89 8.46
C ALA A 198 -6.92 32.98 9.50
N LYS A 199 -7.85 33.36 10.38
CA LYS A 199 -7.67 34.41 11.40
C LYS A 199 -7.54 33.85 12.83
N ALA A 200 -7.90 32.59 13.04
CA ALA A 200 -8.00 31.98 14.36
C ALA A 200 -6.62 31.64 14.93
N SER A 201 -6.33 32.10 16.15
CA SER A 201 -5.16 31.65 16.92
C SER A 201 -5.38 30.28 17.56
N ASP A 202 -6.64 29.91 17.83
CA ASP A 202 -7.07 28.59 18.26
C ASP A 202 -8.29 28.15 17.43
N PRO A 203 -8.05 27.45 16.31
CA PRO A 203 -9.11 27.07 15.38
C PRO A 203 -9.88 25.82 15.82
N GLY A 204 -9.58 25.24 16.98
CA GLY A 204 -10.13 23.93 17.37
C GLY A 204 -11.66 23.87 17.27
N HIS A 205 -12.35 24.90 17.78
CA HIS A 205 -13.80 25.01 17.76
C HIS A 205 -14.44 25.02 16.35
N LEU A 206 -13.66 25.21 15.29
CA LEU A 206 -14.12 25.20 13.91
C LEU A 206 -14.09 23.80 13.28
N TYR A 207 -13.33 22.85 13.86
CA TYR A 207 -13.05 21.57 13.20
C TYR A 207 -14.30 20.72 12.96
N GLY A 208 -15.18 20.56 13.95
CA GLY A 208 -16.43 19.83 13.75
C GLY A 208 -17.33 20.44 12.67
N TYR A 209 -17.37 21.77 12.57
CA TYR A 209 -18.15 22.48 11.55
C TYR A 209 -17.51 22.42 10.16
N LEU A 210 -16.17 22.47 10.09
CA LEU A 210 -15.44 22.24 8.85
C LEU A 210 -15.68 20.82 8.33
N ALA A 211 -15.68 19.83 9.21
CA ALA A 211 -15.97 18.44 8.84
C ALA A 211 -17.36 18.30 8.19
N GLU A 212 -18.40 18.86 8.81
CA GLU A 212 -19.76 18.87 8.24
C GLU A 212 -19.84 19.65 6.91
N ALA A 213 -19.17 20.80 6.81
CA ALA A 213 -19.20 21.62 5.61
C ALA A 213 -18.51 20.94 4.42
N TYR A 214 -17.35 20.31 4.65
CA TYR A 214 -16.67 19.50 3.63
C TYR A 214 -17.48 18.27 3.24
N ASP A 215 -18.12 17.60 4.21
CA ASP A 215 -19.02 16.49 3.91
C ASP A 215 -20.20 16.92 3.03
N GLY A 216 -20.80 18.08 3.34
CA GLY A 216 -21.91 18.64 2.57
C GLY A 216 -21.56 19.05 1.13
N ILE A 217 -20.28 19.11 0.76
CA ILE A 217 -19.80 19.30 -0.62
C ILE A 217 -19.17 18.04 -1.22
N ASP A 218 -19.33 16.89 -0.56
CA ASP A 218 -18.77 15.58 -0.91
C ASP A 218 -17.23 15.48 -0.89
N ASP A 219 -16.53 16.38 -0.19
CA ASP A 219 -15.07 16.31 0.03
C ASP A 219 -14.76 15.42 1.24
N GLN A 220 -14.67 14.11 0.97
CA GLN A 220 -14.51 13.10 2.02
C GLN A 220 -13.17 13.20 2.77
N GLU A 221 -12.09 13.54 2.06
CA GLU A 221 -10.75 13.60 2.65
C GLU A 221 -10.67 14.71 3.70
N ASN A 222 -11.09 15.93 3.33
CA ASN A 222 -11.10 17.03 4.29
C ASN A 222 -12.15 16.84 5.39
N ALA A 223 -13.31 16.25 5.08
CA ALA A 223 -14.32 15.93 6.09
C ALA A 223 -13.74 15.02 7.19
N MET A 224 -13.07 13.93 6.80
CA MET A 224 -12.44 13.01 7.74
C MET A 224 -11.28 13.66 8.50
N LYS A 225 -10.42 14.42 7.80
CA LYS A 225 -9.31 15.17 8.43
C LYS A 225 -9.78 16.07 9.57
N TYR A 226 -10.78 16.92 9.31
CA TYR A 226 -11.28 17.83 10.33
C TYR A 226 -12.07 17.11 11.44
N ALA A 227 -12.75 16.01 11.13
CA ALA A 227 -13.41 15.20 12.15
C ALA A 227 -12.39 14.55 13.12
N TYR A 228 -11.24 14.05 12.62
CA TYR A 228 -10.17 13.55 13.48
C TYR A 228 -9.55 14.65 14.35
N LEU A 229 -9.31 15.84 13.77
CA LEU A 229 -8.80 16.99 14.52
C LEU A 229 -9.77 17.42 15.63
N ASP A 230 -11.07 17.35 15.38
CA ASP A 230 -12.09 17.66 16.38
C ASP A 230 -12.12 16.60 17.51
N ILE A 231 -12.11 15.32 17.14
CA ILE A 231 -12.06 14.19 18.10
C ILE A 231 -10.81 14.23 18.99
N ALA A 232 -9.66 14.64 18.44
CA ALA A 232 -8.42 14.76 19.21
C ALA A 232 -8.51 15.79 20.36
N ARG A 233 -9.49 16.70 20.31
CA ARG A 233 -9.75 17.67 21.39
C ARG A 233 -10.59 17.08 22.53
N GLY A 234 -11.14 15.88 22.34
CA GLY A 234 -12.08 15.22 23.26
C GLY A 234 -13.44 15.93 23.32
N ARG A 235 -14.33 15.42 24.17
CA ARG A 235 -15.69 15.97 24.35
C ARG A 235 -15.70 17.45 24.73
N GLN A 236 -16.33 18.25 23.87
CA GLN A 236 -16.55 19.68 24.11
C GLN A 236 -17.92 19.93 24.75
N ALA A 237 -18.04 21.04 25.49
CA ALA A 237 -19.28 21.46 26.16
C ALA A 237 -20.20 22.24 25.22
N GLU A 238 -20.64 21.58 24.14
CA GLU A 238 -21.50 22.14 23.10
C GLU A 238 -22.73 21.25 22.86
N THR A 239 -23.76 21.80 22.22
CA THR A 239 -24.92 21.02 21.79
C THR A 239 -24.53 20.20 20.56
N TYR A 240 -24.79 18.89 20.57
CA TYR A 240 -24.40 17.96 19.51
C TYR A 240 -22.87 17.82 19.34
N ALA A 241 -22.17 17.62 20.45
CA ALA A 241 -20.71 17.47 20.48
C ALA A 241 -20.23 16.16 19.82
N SER A 242 -21.14 15.20 19.61
CA SER A 242 -20.80 13.89 19.04
C SER A 242 -20.77 13.84 17.50
N ARG A 243 -20.98 14.98 16.81
CA ARG A 243 -21.10 15.05 15.35
C ARG A 243 -19.93 14.41 14.58
N SER A 244 -18.70 14.72 14.98
CA SER A 244 -17.49 14.25 14.30
C SER A 244 -17.31 12.73 14.43
N TYR A 245 -17.66 12.16 15.59
CA TYR A 245 -17.71 10.71 15.77
C TYR A 245 -18.75 10.05 14.85
N ARG A 246 -19.96 10.60 14.77
CA ARG A 246 -21.02 10.05 13.90
C ARG A 246 -20.65 10.14 12.42
N LEU A 247 -20.05 11.26 12.01
CA LEU A 247 -19.55 11.45 10.65
C LEU A 247 -18.50 10.40 10.29
N LEU A 248 -17.48 10.22 11.14
CA LEU A 248 -16.44 9.20 10.90
C LEU A 248 -17.02 7.79 10.90
N LEU A 249 -17.82 7.41 11.89
CA LEU A 249 -18.40 6.05 11.95
C LEU A 249 -19.36 5.74 10.79
N GLY A 250 -19.98 6.77 10.21
CA GLY A 250 -20.78 6.65 9.00
C GLY A 250 -19.94 6.44 7.72
N LYS A 251 -18.68 6.86 7.73
CA LYS A 251 -17.76 6.77 6.58
C LYS A 251 -16.81 5.58 6.63
N LEU A 252 -16.36 5.22 7.83
CA LEU A 252 -15.46 4.10 8.03
C LEU A 252 -16.14 2.79 7.60
N SER A 253 -15.34 1.86 7.09
CA SER A 253 -15.83 0.59 6.57
C SER A 253 -16.58 -0.19 7.64
N ARG A 254 -17.64 -0.90 7.24
CA ARG A 254 -18.29 -1.94 8.07
C ARG A 254 -17.76 -3.34 7.76
N GLN A 255 -16.84 -3.45 6.79
CA GLN A 255 -16.28 -4.71 6.36
C GLN A 255 -15.19 -5.18 7.33
N LYS A 256 -15.04 -6.49 7.46
CA LYS A 256 -14.05 -7.11 8.35
C LYS A 256 -12.61 -6.82 7.99
N TRP A 257 -12.28 -6.45 6.75
CA TRP A 257 -10.90 -6.20 6.34
C TRP A 257 -10.37 -4.82 6.80
N ASP A 258 -11.25 -3.92 7.28
CA ASP A 258 -10.88 -2.55 7.71
C ASP A 258 -11.69 -2.13 8.94
N TYR A 259 -11.82 -3.04 9.91
CA TYR A 259 -12.61 -2.79 11.12
C TYR A 259 -11.82 -2.07 12.21
N GLN A 260 -10.48 -2.16 12.20
CA GLN A 260 -9.63 -1.70 13.31
C GLN A 260 -9.78 -0.20 13.57
N GLU A 261 -9.80 0.61 12.51
CA GLU A 261 -9.97 2.06 12.66
C GLU A 261 -11.39 2.42 13.12
N ARG A 262 -12.41 1.72 12.58
CA ARG A 262 -13.79 1.85 13.08
C ARG A 262 -13.88 1.51 14.56
N GLN A 263 -13.23 0.43 15.00
CA GLN A 263 -13.19 0.00 16.39
C GLN A 263 -12.50 1.04 17.28
N ARG A 264 -11.38 1.62 16.83
CA ARG A 264 -10.67 2.68 17.55
C ARG A 264 -11.57 3.91 17.75
N VAL A 265 -12.21 4.38 16.68
CA VAL A 265 -13.11 5.54 16.73
C VAL A 265 -14.36 5.25 17.57
N ALA A 266 -14.96 4.07 17.45
CA ALA A 266 -16.12 3.67 18.25
C ALA A 266 -15.78 3.56 19.74
N LYS A 267 -14.60 3.03 20.08
CA LYS A 267 -14.11 2.98 21.47
C LYS A 267 -13.94 4.38 22.04
N LEU A 268 -13.33 5.30 21.29
CA LEU A 268 -13.20 6.70 21.70
C LEU A 268 -14.58 7.37 21.88
N ALA A 269 -15.52 7.09 20.98
CA ALA A 269 -16.90 7.59 21.08
C ALA A 269 -17.58 7.12 22.37
N VAL A 270 -17.43 5.84 22.75
CA VAL A 270 -17.93 5.30 24.03
C VAL A 270 -17.23 5.93 25.24
N GLN A 271 -15.94 6.26 25.14
CA GLN A 271 -15.20 6.92 26.23
C GLN A 271 -15.67 8.36 26.46
N ASP A 272 -15.87 9.11 25.39
CA ASP A 272 -16.31 10.51 25.46
C ASP A 272 -17.82 10.64 25.75
N PHE A 273 -18.62 9.71 25.22
CA PHE A 273 -20.08 9.71 25.28
C PHE A 273 -20.65 8.36 25.76
N PRO A 274 -20.32 7.92 26.99
CA PRO A 274 -20.75 6.62 27.53
C PRO A 274 -22.26 6.50 27.78
N GLU A 275 -22.99 7.60 27.68
CA GLU A 275 -24.45 7.62 27.79
C GLU A 275 -25.16 7.34 26.45
N VAL A 276 -24.47 7.43 25.31
CA VAL A 276 -25.08 7.34 23.97
C VAL A 276 -25.17 5.88 23.52
N PRO A 277 -26.38 5.30 23.39
CA PRO A 277 -26.54 3.87 23.12
C PRO A 277 -26.02 3.47 21.73
N GLU A 278 -26.13 4.33 20.71
CA GLU A 278 -25.60 4.03 19.37
C GLU A 278 -24.09 3.80 19.34
N PHE A 279 -23.31 4.50 20.17
CA PHE A 279 -21.86 4.30 20.21
C PHE A 279 -21.48 2.97 20.82
N HIS A 280 -22.20 2.52 21.84
CA HIS A 280 -22.07 1.16 22.35
C HIS A 280 -22.44 0.11 21.29
N ALA A 281 -23.53 0.33 20.52
CA ALA A 281 -23.92 -0.58 19.45
C ALA A 281 -22.85 -0.64 18.33
N GLU A 282 -22.35 0.50 17.88
CA GLU A 282 -21.27 0.59 16.87
C GLU A 282 -19.96 -0.02 17.38
N TYR A 283 -19.63 0.17 18.66
CA TYR A 283 -18.45 -0.46 19.26
C TYR A 283 -18.64 -1.98 19.34
N GLY A 284 -19.83 -2.46 19.70
CA GLY A 284 -20.18 -3.87 19.69
C GLY A 284 -20.05 -4.52 18.30
N GLU A 285 -20.56 -3.89 17.24
CA GLU A 285 -20.39 -4.39 15.86
C GLU A 285 -18.91 -4.43 15.45
N SER A 286 -18.14 -3.38 15.75
CA SER A 286 -16.71 -3.34 15.41
C SER A 286 -15.88 -4.37 16.16
N LEU A 287 -16.19 -4.64 17.44
CA LEU A 287 -15.61 -5.73 18.22
C LEU A 287 -15.93 -7.10 17.61
N ALA A 288 -17.17 -7.31 17.16
CA ALA A 288 -17.57 -8.56 16.52
C ALA A 288 -16.90 -8.78 15.17
N ALA A 289 -16.64 -7.71 14.41
CA ALA A 289 -15.87 -7.77 13.17
C ALA A 289 -14.44 -8.28 13.40
N GLY A 290 -13.84 -7.94 14.55
CA GLY A 290 -12.57 -8.48 15.04
C GLY A 290 -12.66 -9.74 15.91
N TRP A 291 -13.76 -10.48 15.83
CA TRP A 291 -13.99 -11.74 16.58
C TRP A 291 -13.97 -11.63 18.11
N GLN A 292 -14.07 -10.43 18.67
CA GLN A 292 -14.10 -10.18 20.12
C GLN A 292 -15.52 -10.32 20.69
N TYR A 293 -16.15 -11.47 20.45
CA TYR A 293 -17.60 -11.65 20.66
C TYR A 293 -18.07 -11.48 22.10
N ARG A 294 -17.25 -11.81 23.10
CA ARG A 294 -17.62 -11.61 24.51
C ARG A 294 -17.78 -10.13 24.84
N GLN A 295 -16.85 -9.30 24.37
CA GLN A 295 -16.91 -7.85 24.55
C GLN A 295 -18.05 -7.26 23.71
N ALA A 296 -18.18 -7.71 22.46
CA ALA A 296 -19.26 -7.28 21.57
C ALA A 296 -20.66 -7.51 22.17
N ALA A 297 -20.90 -8.67 22.78
CA ALA A 297 -22.15 -8.96 23.47
C ALA A 297 -22.40 -8.01 24.65
N GLY A 298 -21.37 -7.71 25.44
CA GLY A 298 -21.45 -6.76 26.55
C GLY A 298 -21.82 -5.34 26.09
N GLU A 299 -21.22 -4.87 25.01
CA GLU A 299 -21.52 -3.56 24.43
C GLU A 299 -22.93 -3.50 23.83
N MET A 300 -23.39 -4.57 23.16
CA MET A 300 -24.77 -4.66 22.65
C MET A 300 -25.80 -4.61 23.78
N LYS A 301 -25.56 -5.35 24.86
CA LYS A 301 -26.39 -5.29 26.06
C LYS A 301 -26.43 -3.88 26.64
N ARG A 302 -25.27 -3.24 26.74
CA ARG A 302 -25.16 -1.88 27.28
C ARG A 302 -25.92 -0.86 26.42
N ALA A 303 -25.85 -0.98 25.10
CA ALA A 303 -26.63 -0.17 24.18
C ALA A 303 -28.15 -0.31 24.44
N CYS A 304 -28.64 -1.54 24.65
CA CYS A 304 -30.04 -1.78 24.98
C CYS A 304 -30.45 -1.17 26.33
N GLU A 305 -29.61 -1.30 27.37
CA GLU A 305 -29.86 -0.71 28.69
C GLU A 305 -29.98 0.82 28.62
N LEU A 306 -29.04 1.47 27.92
CA LEU A 306 -29.01 2.93 27.77
C LEU A 306 -30.16 3.45 26.90
N GLY A 307 -30.56 2.68 25.88
CA GLY A 307 -31.60 3.08 24.94
C GLY A 307 -33.04 3.03 25.48
N GLN A 308 -33.31 2.37 26.61
CA GLN A 308 -34.68 2.25 27.15
C GLN A 308 -35.25 3.59 27.62
N ASP A 309 -34.45 4.40 28.31
CA ASP A 309 -34.86 5.68 28.90
C ASP A 309 -33.84 6.79 28.57
N TYR A 310 -33.35 6.84 27.33
CA TYR A 310 -32.34 7.82 26.94
C TYR A 310 -32.88 9.26 27.04
N ALA A 311 -32.29 10.05 27.95
CA ALA A 311 -32.63 11.45 28.20
C ALA A 311 -31.40 12.38 28.11
N GLY A 312 -30.39 12.00 27.32
CA GLY A 312 -29.14 12.74 27.16
C GLY A 312 -29.27 14.01 26.30
N LEU A 313 -28.21 14.82 26.32
CA LEU A 313 -28.12 16.05 25.50
C LEU A 313 -27.78 15.77 24.03
N GLU A 314 -27.06 14.68 23.77
CA GLU A 314 -26.71 14.26 22.41
C GLU A 314 -27.95 13.73 21.68
N PRO A 315 -28.08 13.98 20.37
CA PRO A 315 -29.17 13.40 19.59
C PRO A 315 -29.08 11.87 19.63
N SER A 316 -30.23 11.20 19.66
CA SER A 316 -30.27 9.75 19.52
C SER A 316 -31.37 9.33 18.56
N LEU A 317 -31.02 8.38 17.69
CA LEU A 317 -31.92 7.67 16.77
C LEU A 317 -32.09 6.22 17.22
N PHE A 318 -31.82 5.92 18.49
CA PHE A 318 -31.95 4.58 19.05
C PHE A 318 -33.42 4.21 19.25
N THR A 319 -34.06 3.76 18.17
CA THR A 319 -35.49 3.38 18.18
C THR A 319 -35.71 2.00 18.80
N ALA A 320 -36.98 1.66 19.07
CA ALA A 320 -37.36 0.31 19.46
C ALA A 320 -36.98 -0.77 18.44
N GLU A 321 -36.84 -0.41 17.15
CA GLU A 321 -36.35 -1.33 16.11
C GLU A 321 -34.85 -1.56 16.23
N VAL A 322 -34.06 -0.50 16.42
CA VAL A 322 -32.61 -0.59 16.68
C VAL A 322 -32.34 -1.42 17.93
N MET A 323 -33.12 -1.23 18.99
CA MET A 323 -33.02 -2.01 20.22
C MET A 323 -33.24 -3.51 19.99
N LYS A 324 -34.25 -3.89 19.20
CA LYS A 324 -34.48 -5.31 18.85
C LYS A 324 -33.33 -5.90 18.04
N THR A 325 -32.72 -5.11 17.16
CA THR A 325 -31.53 -5.52 16.42
C THR A 325 -30.36 -5.75 17.37
N CYS A 326 -30.10 -4.85 18.31
CA CYS A 326 -29.05 -4.99 19.31
C CYS A 326 -29.26 -6.25 20.18
N GLN A 327 -30.49 -6.55 20.61
CA GLN A 327 -30.81 -7.79 21.36
C GLN A 327 -30.49 -9.06 20.55
N ARG A 328 -30.85 -9.09 19.26
CA ARG A 328 -30.51 -10.23 18.39
C ARG A 328 -29.00 -10.38 18.20
N ARG A 329 -28.28 -9.26 18.12
CA ARG A 329 -26.81 -9.25 18.05
C ARG A 329 -26.17 -9.73 19.33
N GLU A 330 -26.63 -9.26 20.49
CA GLU A 330 -26.22 -9.76 21.80
C GLU A 330 -26.35 -11.28 21.90
N ASP A 331 -27.51 -11.84 21.51
CA ASP A 331 -27.76 -13.28 21.51
C ASP A 331 -26.79 -14.03 20.61
N LEU A 332 -26.54 -13.52 19.40
CA LEU A 332 -25.61 -14.12 18.43
C LEU A 332 -24.17 -14.10 18.97
N PHE A 333 -23.70 -12.94 19.44
CA PHE A 333 -22.34 -12.78 19.95
C PHE A 333 -22.12 -13.61 21.22
N THR A 334 -23.13 -13.74 22.08
CA THR A 334 -23.08 -14.64 23.24
C THR A 334 -22.90 -16.10 22.82
N LYS A 335 -23.64 -16.55 21.79
CA LYS A 335 -23.48 -17.91 21.24
C LYS A 335 -22.09 -18.14 20.65
N LEU A 336 -21.59 -17.18 19.87
CA LEU A 336 -20.25 -17.24 19.27
C LEU A 336 -19.16 -17.28 20.34
N ALA A 337 -19.25 -16.42 21.36
CA ALA A 337 -18.30 -16.40 22.49
C ALA A 337 -18.29 -17.75 23.24
N ALA A 338 -19.47 -18.27 23.60
CA ALA A 338 -19.59 -19.57 24.26
C ALA A 338 -19.06 -20.72 23.40
N LYS A 339 -19.19 -20.62 22.07
CA LYS A 339 -18.63 -21.59 21.14
C LYS A 339 -17.10 -21.53 21.10
N ALA A 340 -16.52 -20.33 20.97
CA ALA A 340 -15.08 -20.10 20.95
C ALA A 340 -14.36 -20.66 22.20
N GLU A 341 -15.00 -20.54 23.37
CA GLU A 341 -14.48 -21.08 24.64
C GLU A 341 -14.46 -22.61 24.69
N ARG A 342 -15.42 -23.27 24.02
CA ARG A 342 -15.56 -24.74 24.03
C ARG A 342 -14.76 -25.44 22.94
N LEU A 343 -14.20 -24.71 21.98
CA LEU A 343 -13.37 -25.29 20.93
C LEU A 343 -12.17 -26.00 21.54
N ASN A 344 -11.92 -27.22 21.06
CA ASN A 344 -10.75 -28.01 21.36
C ASN A 344 -9.81 -28.01 20.14
N ILE A 345 -8.68 -27.32 20.23
CA ILE A 345 -7.76 -27.07 19.11
C ILE A 345 -6.39 -27.71 19.43
N THR A 346 -5.83 -28.47 18.49
CA THR A 346 -4.43 -28.90 18.54
C THR A 346 -3.61 -28.08 17.55
N ALA A 347 -2.57 -27.39 18.03
CA ALA A 347 -1.55 -26.78 17.19
C ALA A 347 -0.45 -27.81 16.90
N CYS A 348 -0.09 -28.00 15.63
CA CYS A 348 0.92 -28.95 15.17
C CYS A 348 2.02 -28.22 14.40
N VAL A 349 3.26 -28.67 14.58
CA VAL A 349 4.43 -28.27 13.78
C VAL A 349 5.35 -29.47 13.55
N ILE A 350 5.99 -29.51 12.38
CA ILE A 350 7.12 -30.39 12.11
C ILE A 350 8.39 -29.52 12.11
N ALA A 351 9.47 -30.00 12.72
CA ALA A 351 10.70 -29.20 12.80
C ALA A 351 11.97 -30.03 12.65
N LYS A 352 13.03 -29.37 12.17
CA LYS A 352 14.42 -29.83 12.22
C LYS A 352 15.34 -28.62 12.31
N ASN A 353 16.03 -28.47 13.42
CA ASN A 353 16.95 -27.34 13.66
C ASN A 353 16.27 -25.95 13.56
N GLU A 354 15.12 -25.81 14.21
CA GLU A 354 14.29 -24.60 14.23
C GLU A 354 14.39 -23.83 15.56
N ALA A 355 15.54 -23.90 16.25
CA ALA A 355 15.74 -23.21 17.53
C ALA A 355 15.48 -21.70 17.44
N LYS A 356 15.67 -21.09 16.26
CA LYS A 356 15.36 -19.67 15.99
C LYS A 356 13.86 -19.37 16.11
N ASN A 357 13.00 -20.26 15.62
CA ASN A 357 11.58 -19.97 15.40
C ASN A 357 10.65 -20.65 16.42
N ILE A 358 11.06 -21.80 16.97
CA ILE A 358 10.17 -22.68 17.75
C ILE A 358 9.61 -22.03 19.02
N VAL A 359 10.36 -21.10 19.65
CA VAL A 359 9.90 -20.36 20.83
C VAL A 359 8.71 -19.45 20.45
N ARG A 360 8.84 -18.67 19.37
CA ARG A 360 7.79 -17.78 18.87
C ARG A 360 6.56 -18.58 18.45
N TRP A 361 6.77 -19.69 17.75
CA TRP A 361 5.69 -20.60 17.38
C TRP A 361 4.92 -21.11 18.61
N LEU A 362 5.63 -21.57 19.64
CA LEU A 362 5.02 -22.12 20.85
C LEU A 362 4.26 -21.05 21.66
N GLU A 363 4.82 -19.85 21.79
CA GLU A 363 4.16 -18.71 22.44
C GLU A 363 2.88 -18.31 21.71
N ASN A 364 2.91 -18.28 20.37
CA ASN A 364 1.74 -18.01 19.54
C ASN A 364 0.67 -19.11 19.69
N ALA A 365 1.08 -20.38 19.58
CA ALA A 365 0.21 -21.55 19.68
C ALA A 365 -0.56 -21.63 21.01
N LYS A 366 0.10 -21.31 22.13
CA LYS A 366 -0.49 -21.35 23.48
C LYS A 366 -1.67 -20.40 23.68
N VAL A 367 -1.82 -19.37 22.84
CA VAL A 367 -2.92 -18.40 22.94
C VAL A 367 -4.26 -19.04 22.54
N TYR A 368 -4.24 -19.93 21.55
CA TYR A 368 -5.47 -20.50 20.97
C TYR A 368 -5.61 -22.01 21.19
N ALA A 369 -4.52 -22.77 21.26
CA ALA A 369 -4.55 -24.23 21.30
C ALA A 369 -4.73 -24.81 22.72
N ASN A 370 -5.40 -25.95 22.80
CA ASN A 370 -5.51 -26.77 23.99
C ASN A 370 -4.34 -27.77 24.10
N GLN A 371 -3.78 -28.16 22.95
CA GLN A 371 -2.62 -29.05 22.84
C GLN A 371 -1.65 -28.41 21.83
N CYS A 372 -0.38 -28.28 22.21
CA CYS A 372 0.70 -27.93 21.27
C CYS A 372 1.53 -29.18 21.02
N LEU A 373 1.78 -29.50 19.76
CA LEU A 373 2.46 -30.71 19.33
C LEU A 373 3.62 -30.37 18.39
N LEU A 374 4.80 -30.89 18.71
CA LEU A 374 5.98 -30.84 17.86
C LEU A 374 6.33 -32.27 17.42
N LEU A 375 6.40 -32.49 16.11
CA LEU A 375 7.05 -33.68 15.54
C LEU A 375 8.48 -33.30 15.12
N ASP A 376 9.45 -33.75 15.90
CA ASP A 376 10.87 -33.56 15.59
C ASP A 376 11.33 -34.58 14.55
N THR A 377 11.93 -34.09 13.46
CA THR A 377 12.41 -34.90 12.34
C THR A 377 13.92 -35.14 12.37
N GLY A 378 14.50 -35.09 13.58
CA GLY A 378 15.92 -35.30 13.84
C GLY A 378 16.70 -33.99 14.01
N SER A 379 16.23 -33.09 14.88
CA SER A 379 17.00 -31.90 15.27
C SER A 379 18.28 -32.28 16.01
N THR A 380 19.35 -31.55 15.72
CA THR A 380 20.67 -31.64 16.34
C THR A 380 21.02 -30.40 17.17
N ASP A 381 20.21 -29.35 17.08
CA ASP A 381 20.32 -28.14 17.91
C ASP A 381 19.35 -28.20 19.11
N ASN A 382 19.15 -27.07 19.78
CA ASN A 382 18.31 -26.98 20.99
C ASN A 382 16.80 -26.87 20.69
N THR A 383 16.32 -27.19 19.47
CA THR A 383 14.89 -27.08 19.11
C THR A 383 13.98 -27.81 20.10
N CYS A 384 14.29 -29.07 20.41
CA CYS A 384 13.48 -29.87 21.33
C CYS A 384 13.50 -29.31 22.77
N GLU A 385 14.64 -28.79 23.22
CA GLU A 385 14.76 -28.19 24.56
C GLU A 385 13.91 -26.92 24.67
N LEU A 386 13.95 -26.06 23.65
CA LEU A 386 13.17 -24.82 23.58
C LEU A 386 11.67 -25.09 23.40
N ALA A 387 11.30 -26.25 22.86
CA ALA A 387 9.92 -26.69 22.68
C ALA A 387 9.32 -27.44 23.88
N ALA A 388 9.97 -27.46 25.05
CA ALA A 388 9.55 -28.25 26.21
C ALA A 388 8.10 -28.01 26.71
N GLY A 389 7.43 -26.94 26.27
CA GLY A 389 6.02 -26.69 26.53
C GLY A 389 5.04 -27.33 25.53
N ALA A 390 5.52 -28.10 24.55
CA ALA A 390 4.73 -28.90 23.62
C ALA A 390 4.89 -30.40 23.91
N GLU A 391 3.94 -31.21 23.44
CA GLU A 391 4.12 -32.66 23.34
C GLU A 391 5.08 -32.94 22.18
N ILE A 392 6.26 -33.51 22.48
CA ILE A 392 7.30 -33.78 21.49
C ILE A 392 7.27 -35.27 21.10
N TYR A 393 7.17 -35.52 19.80
CA TYR A 393 7.27 -36.85 19.20
C TYR A 393 8.44 -36.85 18.19
N HIS A 394 9.04 -38.01 17.95
CA HIS A 394 10.17 -38.14 17.03
C HIS A 394 9.78 -38.98 15.82
N TYR A 395 10.20 -38.53 14.65
CA TYR A 395 10.00 -39.22 13.38
C TYR A 395 11.30 -39.21 12.58
N GLU A 396 11.69 -40.36 12.04
CA GLU A 396 12.88 -40.42 11.19
C GLU A 396 12.58 -39.76 9.84
N TRP A 397 13.39 -38.76 9.45
CA TRP A 397 13.22 -38.05 8.18
C TRP A 397 13.40 -38.98 6.98
N GLN A 398 12.37 -39.07 6.13
CA GLN A 398 12.31 -39.97 4.95
C GLN A 398 12.25 -39.21 3.62
N ASP A 399 12.73 -37.96 3.59
CA ASP A 399 12.63 -37.07 2.43
C ASP A 399 11.18 -36.86 1.95
N ASP A 400 10.22 -36.77 2.89
CA ASP A 400 8.78 -36.65 2.61
C ASP A 400 8.07 -35.81 3.69
N PHE A 401 7.70 -34.58 3.33
CA PHE A 401 6.98 -33.66 4.21
C PHE A 401 5.56 -34.12 4.53
N ALA A 402 4.83 -34.69 3.56
CA ALA A 402 3.50 -35.23 3.81
C ALA A 402 3.53 -36.39 4.79
N ALA A 403 4.52 -37.28 4.71
CA ALA A 403 4.68 -38.38 5.66
C ALA A 403 4.89 -37.86 7.09
N ALA A 404 5.76 -36.87 7.28
CA ALA A 404 5.97 -36.23 8.58
C ALA A 404 4.69 -35.54 9.09
N ARG A 405 4.01 -34.74 8.27
CA ARG A 405 2.75 -34.10 8.68
C ARG A 405 1.68 -35.13 9.05
N ASN A 406 1.53 -36.20 8.26
CA ASN A 406 0.56 -37.26 8.53
C ASN A 406 0.89 -38.08 9.79
N GLU A 407 2.17 -38.26 10.11
CA GLU A 407 2.58 -38.85 11.39
C GLU A 407 2.17 -37.96 12.57
N ALA A 408 2.41 -36.64 12.47
CA ALA A 408 1.97 -35.69 13.50
C ALA A 408 0.45 -35.76 13.77
N LEU A 409 -0.35 -35.96 12.71
CA LEU A 409 -1.82 -36.06 12.81
C LEU A 409 -2.30 -37.26 13.64
N GLN A 410 -1.49 -38.30 13.86
CA GLN A 410 -1.88 -39.45 14.67
C GLN A 410 -2.02 -39.12 16.17
N TYR A 411 -1.37 -38.04 16.60
CA TYR A 411 -1.28 -37.62 18.00
C TYR A 411 -2.21 -36.44 18.35
N VAL A 412 -3.00 -35.98 17.38
CA VAL A 412 -3.96 -34.88 17.52
C VAL A 412 -5.15 -35.29 18.39
N LYS A 413 -5.45 -34.49 19.42
CA LYS A 413 -6.60 -34.68 20.33
C LYS A 413 -7.73 -33.68 20.12
N GLY A 414 -7.48 -32.58 19.41
CA GLY A 414 -8.43 -31.52 19.10
C GLY A 414 -9.45 -31.92 18.03
N ASP A 415 -10.61 -31.25 18.06
CA ASP A 415 -11.60 -31.32 16.97
C ASP A 415 -11.14 -30.51 15.74
N TRP A 416 -10.32 -29.50 16.00
CA TRP A 416 -9.66 -28.66 15.02
C TRP A 416 -8.14 -28.80 15.13
N VAL A 417 -7.48 -28.76 13.98
CA VAL A 417 -6.03 -28.75 13.82
C VAL A 417 -5.63 -27.38 13.29
N ALA A 418 -4.65 -26.76 13.93
CA ALA A 418 -3.89 -25.65 13.37
C ALA A 418 -2.49 -26.18 13.02
N PHE A 419 -2.18 -26.30 11.73
CA PHE A 419 -0.90 -26.86 11.29
C PHE A 419 -0.08 -25.78 10.61
N LEU A 420 0.78 -25.13 11.39
CA LEU A 420 1.68 -24.06 10.93
C LEU A 420 3.09 -24.61 10.78
N ASP A 421 3.85 -24.04 9.84
CA ASP A 421 5.29 -24.29 9.77
C ASP A 421 6.02 -23.58 10.93
N ALA A 422 7.24 -24.01 11.24
CA ALA A 422 7.96 -23.49 12.40
C ALA A 422 8.25 -21.97 12.29
N ASP A 423 8.41 -21.47 11.06
CA ASP A 423 8.60 -20.07 10.70
C ASP A 423 7.29 -19.31 10.41
N GLU A 424 6.13 -19.91 10.71
CA GLU A 424 4.80 -19.31 10.60
C GLU A 424 4.19 -19.01 11.98
N PHE A 425 3.42 -17.91 12.08
CA PHE A 425 2.64 -17.58 13.27
C PHE A 425 1.45 -16.68 12.92
N PHE A 426 0.34 -16.75 13.68
CA PHE A 426 -0.78 -15.83 13.48
C PHE A 426 -0.38 -14.41 13.92
N ALA A 427 -0.68 -13.40 13.10
CA ALA A 427 -0.47 -11.98 13.48
C ALA A 427 -1.26 -11.61 14.75
N HIS A 428 -2.48 -12.15 14.84
CA HIS A 428 -3.42 -11.94 15.96
C HIS A 428 -3.94 -13.29 16.48
N PRO A 429 -3.13 -14.04 17.26
CA PRO A 429 -3.47 -15.40 17.67
C PRO A 429 -4.70 -15.47 18.59
N GLU A 430 -5.07 -14.38 19.26
CA GLU A 430 -6.29 -14.27 20.07
C GLU A 430 -7.59 -14.39 19.26
N GLN A 431 -7.52 -14.16 17.93
CA GLN A 431 -8.69 -14.18 17.04
C GLN A 431 -9.04 -15.60 16.53
N VAL A 432 -8.08 -16.54 16.56
CA VAL A 432 -8.21 -17.90 16.00
C VAL A 432 -9.47 -18.61 16.50
N ARG A 433 -9.72 -18.57 17.81
CA ARG A 433 -10.90 -19.22 18.42
C ARG A 433 -12.20 -18.60 17.96
N GLY A 434 -12.24 -17.28 17.78
CA GLY A 434 -13.42 -16.58 17.32
C GLY A 434 -13.72 -16.87 15.86
N VAL A 435 -12.68 -16.89 14.99
CA VAL A 435 -12.79 -17.28 13.58
C VAL A 435 -13.39 -18.68 13.43
N LEU A 436 -12.85 -19.66 14.16
CA LEU A 436 -13.38 -21.03 14.13
C LEU A 436 -14.80 -21.15 14.70
N ALA A 437 -15.13 -20.38 15.74
CA ALA A 437 -16.49 -20.36 16.28
C ALA A 437 -17.51 -19.83 15.27
N GLU A 438 -17.12 -18.79 14.53
CA GLU A 438 -17.92 -18.25 13.44
C GLU A 438 -18.07 -19.25 12.30
N CYS A 439 -16.96 -19.86 11.87
CA CYS A 439 -16.94 -20.91 10.87
C CYS A 439 -17.95 -22.02 11.21
N GLU A 440 -17.94 -22.53 12.45
CA GLU A 440 -18.84 -23.62 12.83
C GLU A 440 -20.32 -23.21 12.88
N ILE A 441 -20.62 -21.96 13.26
CA ILE A 441 -22.01 -21.50 13.39
C ILE A 441 -22.59 -21.08 12.03
N GLN A 442 -21.81 -20.36 11.21
CA GLN A 442 -22.28 -19.82 9.94
C GLN A 442 -22.04 -20.77 8.76
N HIS A 443 -21.01 -21.62 8.86
CA HIS A 443 -20.59 -22.54 7.79
C HIS A 443 -20.36 -23.97 8.33
N PRO A 444 -21.39 -24.64 8.88
CA PRO A 444 -21.23 -25.90 9.60
C PRO A 444 -20.63 -27.04 8.76
N ASP A 445 -20.82 -27.01 7.44
CA ASP A 445 -20.34 -28.02 6.49
C ASP A 445 -18.86 -27.88 6.11
N VAL A 446 -18.18 -26.82 6.56
CA VAL A 446 -16.78 -26.55 6.24
C VAL A 446 -15.87 -27.56 6.94
N GLU A 447 -14.86 -28.01 6.20
CA GLU A 447 -13.84 -28.97 6.62
C GLU A 447 -12.48 -28.32 6.88
N ALA A 448 -12.18 -27.22 6.18
CA ALA A 448 -10.93 -26.49 6.30
C ALA A 448 -11.15 -24.98 6.15
N VAL A 449 -10.34 -24.19 6.84
CA VAL A 449 -10.25 -22.74 6.68
C VAL A 449 -8.94 -22.40 5.97
N ARG A 450 -9.08 -21.70 4.85
CA ARG A 450 -8.00 -21.14 4.08
C ARG A 450 -7.77 -19.70 4.55
N LEU A 451 -6.51 -19.39 4.87
CA LEU A 451 -6.10 -18.12 5.46
C LEU A 451 -5.07 -17.44 4.57
N THR A 452 -4.99 -16.12 4.70
CA THR A 452 -3.95 -15.31 4.08
C THR A 452 -2.62 -15.55 4.78
N ILE A 453 -1.61 -15.97 4.02
CA ILE A 453 -0.22 -16.07 4.44
C ILE A 453 0.51 -14.84 3.90
N CYS A 454 1.13 -14.06 4.78
CA CYS A 454 1.93 -12.89 4.45
C CYS A 454 3.40 -13.24 4.66
N ASN A 455 4.15 -13.34 3.57
CA ASN A 455 5.60 -13.54 3.60
C ASN A 455 6.27 -12.21 3.95
N VAL A 456 7.13 -12.19 4.96
CA VAL A 456 7.84 -10.99 5.39
C VAL A 456 9.34 -11.19 5.38
N ASP A 457 10.08 -10.13 5.03
CA ASP A 457 11.53 -10.07 5.11
C ASP A 457 11.95 -9.58 6.50
N GLU A 458 12.51 -10.48 7.33
CA GLU A 458 13.01 -10.09 8.66
C GLU A 458 14.28 -9.21 8.58
N ASP A 459 15.03 -9.27 7.47
CA ASP A 459 16.22 -8.47 7.26
C ASP A 459 15.88 -7.05 6.77
N ASP A 460 14.68 -6.85 6.18
CA ASP A 460 14.10 -5.55 5.77
C ASP A 460 12.96 -5.10 6.70
N GLY A 461 13.17 -5.23 8.02
CA GLY A 461 12.28 -4.66 9.03
C GLY A 461 10.87 -5.26 9.09
N GLY A 462 10.66 -6.45 8.53
CA GLY A 462 9.36 -7.12 8.47
C GLY A 462 8.49 -6.68 7.29
N ARG A 463 9.08 -6.08 6.23
CA ARG A 463 8.37 -5.73 5.00
C ARG A 463 7.70 -6.96 4.39
N GLU A 464 6.43 -6.81 4.00
CA GLU A 464 5.73 -7.86 3.26
C GLU A 464 6.27 -7.99 1.83
N ILE A 465 6.69 -9.20 1.49
CA ILE A 465 7.22 -9.60 0.19
C ILE A 465 6.06 -10.03 -0.72
N SER A 466 5.27 -10.99 -0.27
CA SER A 466 4.16 -11.55 -1.03
C SER A 466 3.06 -12.09 -0.13
N ARG A 467 1.86 -12.24 -0.68
CA ARG A 467 0.73 -12.86 0.00
C ARG A 467 0.03 -13.91 -0.86
N PHE A 468 -0.40 -14.98 -0.22
CA PHE A 468 -1.16 -16.05 -0.85
C PHE A 468 -2.09 -16.72 0.15
N CYS A 469 -3.05 -17.51 -0.32
CA CYS A 469 -4.01 -18.19 0.54
C CYS A 469 -3.70 -19.68 0.67
N ASN A 470 -3.58 -20.19 1.90
CA ASN A 470 -3.33 -21.61 2.14
C ASN A 470 -4.16 -22.16 3.31
N VAL A 471 -4.42 -23.47 3.30
CA VAL A 471 -5.11 -24.15 4.40
C VAL A 471 -4.13 -24.32 5.56
N ARG A 472 -4.50 -23.75 6.71
CA ARG A 472 -3.76 -23.88 7.97
C ARG A 472 -4.63 -24.33 9.14
N LEU A 473 -5.96 -24.21 9.01
CA LEU A 473 -6.91 -24.72 10.00
C LEU A 473 -7.82 -25.76 9.35
N PHE A 474 -8.05 -26.90 9.98
CA PHE A 474 -8.96 -27.92 9.45
C PHE A 474 -9.52 -28.83 10.53
N ARG A 475 -10.64 -29.50 10.24
CA ARG A 475 -11.25 -30.46 11.15
C ARG A 475 -10.38 -31.71 11.26
N ASN A 476 -10.20 -32.21 12.47
CA ASN A 476 -9.54 -33.49 12.69
C ASN A 476 -10.44 -34.63 12.20
N ARG A 477 -10.20 -35.09 10.97
CA ARG A 477 -10.94 -36.19 10.33
C ARG A 477 -9.98 -37.25 9.80
N PRO A 478 -10.31 -38.54 9.88
CA PRO A 478 -9.47 -39.61 9.35
C PRO A 478 -9.20 -39.48 7.85
N GLU A 479 -10.14 -38.93 7.10
CA GLU A 479 -10.07 -38.82 5.64
C GLU A 479 -9.24 -37.61 5.17
N LEU A 480 -8.86 -36.68 6.05
CA LEU A 480 -8.07 -35.50 5.67
C LEU A 480 -6.59 -35.75 5.92
N ARG A 481 -5.81 -35.93 4.85
CA ARG A 481 -4.38 -36.25 4.91
C ARG A 481 -3.58 -35.43 3.92
N TYR A 482 -2.31 -35.20 4.23
CA TYR A 482 -1.38 -34.52 3.32
C TYR A 482 -0.91 -35.46 2.21
N GLU A 483 -0.87 -34.96 0.98
CA GLU A 483 -0.35 -35.66 -0.20
C GLU A 483 0.69 -34.77 -0.91
N GLY A 484 1.78 -35.37 -1.40
CA GLY A 484 2.88 -34.67 -2.08
C GLY A 484 4.14 -34.58 -1.23
N ARG A 485 5.31 -34.85 -1.83
CA ARG A 485 6.57 -35.06 -1.09
C ARG A 485 7.22 -33.77 -0.58
N VAL A 486 7.10 -32.67 -1.33
CA VAL A 486 7.73 -31.35 -1.07
C VAL A 486 6.74 -30.19 -1.06
N HIS A 487 5.68 -30.30 -1.86
CA HIS A 487 4.58 -29.33 -1.89
C HIS A 487 3.30 -30.04 -1.49
N GLU A 488 3.31 -30.45 -0.23
CA GLU A 488 2.23 -31.20 0.38
C GLU A 488 0.97 -30.37 0.48
N ASN A 489 -0.16 -30.95 0.08
CA ASN A 489 -1.47 -30.33 0.21
C ASN A 489 -2.37 -31.23 1.03
N LEU A 490 -3.20 -30.61 1.89
CA LEU A 490 -4.26 -31.34 2.56
C LEU A 490 -5.29 -31.77 1.50
N ALA A 491 -5.60 -33.06 1.46
CA ALA A 491 -6.54 -33.66 0.53
C ALA A 491 -7.50 -34.60 1.29
N ASN A 492 -8.62 -34.90 0.67
CA ASN A 492 -9.50 -35.96 1.14
C ASN A 492 -9.07 -37.28 0.49
N THR A 493 -8.74 -38.30 1.29
CA THR A 493 -8.26 -39.61 0.82
C THR A 493 -9.26 -40.37 -0.04
N GLU A 494 -10.54 -39.97 -0.03
CA GLU A 494 -11.58 -40.51 -0.92
C GLU A 494 -11.64 -39.79 -2.28
N GLY A 495 -10.76 -38.83 -2.55
CA GLY A 495 -10.71 -38.04 -3.78
C GLY A 495 -11.81 -36.97 -3.91
N LYS A 496 -12.51 -36.66 -2.82
CA LYS A 496 -13.56 -35.62 -2.80
C LYS A 496 -12.94 -34.21 -2.66
N PRO A 497 -13.48 -33.18 -3.33
CA PRO A 497 -13.07 -31.81 -3.10
C PRO A 497 -13.33 -31.39 -1.64
N LEU A 498 -12.34 -30.77 -1.01
CA LEU A 498 -12.47 -30.19 0.33
C LEU A 498 -13.50 -29.06 0.35
N LYS A 499 -14.37 -29.05 1.37
CA LYS A 499 -15.23 -27.89 1.64
C LYS A 499 -14.45 -26.85 2.44
N VAL A 500 -14.01 -25.81 1.75
CA VAL A 500 -13.15 -24.77 2.31
C VAL A 500 -13.92 -23.48 2.52
N TRP A 501 -13.71 -22.83 3.67
CA TRP A 501 -14.07 -21.43 3.90
C TRP A 501 -12.81 -20.57 3.82
N GLU A 502 -12.88 -19.47 3.09
CA GLU A 502 -11.79 -18.52 2.95
C GLU A 502 -12.06 -17.34 3.88
N GLU A 503 -11.14 -17.10 4.83
CA GLU A 503 -11.18 -15.95 5.73
C GLU A 503 -9.94 -15.10 5.47
N SER A 504 -10.15 -13.98 4.75
CA SER A 504 -9.07 -13.14 4.26
C SER A 504 -8.59 -12.09 5.26
N CYS A 505 -9.36 -11.81 6.33
CA CYS A 505 -9.00 -10.79 7.32
C CYS A 505 -8.16 -11.34 8.47
N MET A 506 -7.84 -12.64 8.45
CA MET A 506 -6.96 -13.30 9.41
C MET A 506 -5.65 -13.69 8.73
N GLU A 507 -4.56 -13.12 9.23
CA GLU A 507 -3.23 -13.23 8.62
C GLU A 507 -2.31 -14.18 9.41
N VAL A 508 -1.57 -14.99 8.67
CA VAL A 508 -0.43 -15.78 9.14
C VAL A 508 0.83 -15.13 8.60
N ILE A 509 1.75 -14.75 9.47
CA ILE A 509 3.05 -14.20 9.07
C ILE A 509 4.02 -15.36 8.86
N HIS A 510 4.73 -15.34 7.73
CA HIS A 510 5.77 -16.32 7.39
C HIS A 510 7.13 -15.62 7.21
N THR A 511 8.14 -16.03 7.98
CA THR A 511 9.46 -15.38 8.03
C THR A 511 10.57 -16.18 7.35
N GLY A 512 10.22 -17.17 6.53
CA GLY A 512 11.18 -18.14 5.97
C GLY A 512 12.04 -17.64 4.79
N TYR A 513 11.89 -16.37 4.39
CA TYR A 513 12.47 -15.76 3.19
C TYR A 513 13.61 -14.78 3.54
N SER A 514 14.83 -15.30 3.75
CA SER A 514 16.05 -14.50 3.66
C SER A 514 16.89 -14.94 2.46
N SER A 515 17.56 -14.01 1.78
CA SER A 515 18.22 -14.25 0.48
C SER A 515 19.27 -15.38 0.53
N SER A 516 19.94 -15.54 1.68
CA SER A 516 20.94 -16.58 1.91
C SER A 516 20.35 -17.98 2.18
N VAL A 517 19.14 -18.05 2.74
CA VAL A 517 18.43 -19.31 3.05
C VAL A 517 17.64 -19.81 1.84
N ILE A 518 17.12 -18.89 1.01
CA ILE A 518 16.34 -19.22 -0.20
C ILE A 518 17.18 -20.02 -1.18
N LEU A 519 18.41 -19.63 -1.49
CA LEU A 519 19.21 -20.32 -2.51
C LEU A 519 19.48 -21.79 -2.13
N ALA A 520 19.83 -22.06 -0.87
CA ALA A 520 20.06 -23.42 -0.38
C ALA A 520 18.75 -24.24 -0.32
N LYS A 521 17.64 -23.64 0.12
CA LYS A 521 16.30 -24.27 0.10
C LYS A 521 15.88 -24.62 -1.34
N THR A 522 16.07 -23.71 -2.29
CA THR A 522 15.74 -23.88 -3.70
C THR A 522 16.56 -24.99 -4.34
N GLN A 523 17.88 -25.04 -4.07
CA GLN A 523 18.74 -26.13 -4.55
C GLN A 523 18.29 -27.50 -4.01
N ARG A 524 17.99 -27.60 -2.72
CA ARG A 524 17.49 -28.83 -2.08
C ARG A 524 16.14 -29.26 -2.69
N ASN A 525 15.20 -28.34 -2.83
CA ASN A 525 13.87 -28.62 -3.37
C ASN A 525 13.96 -29.09 -4.83
N LEU A 526 14.81 -28.46 -5.64
CA LEU A 526 15.06 -28.90 -7.02
C LEU A 526 15.64 -30.32 -7.08
N ALA A 527 16.56 -30.67 -6.17
CA ALA A 527 17.12 -32.02 -6.09
C ALA A 527 16.04 -33.07 -5.76
N LEU A 528 15.16 -32.78 -4.80
CA LEU A 528 14.05 -33.67 -4.43
C LEU A 528 13.03 -33.82 -5.57
N LEU A 529 12.69 -32.73 -6.26
CA LEU A 529 11.82 -32.77 -7.45
C LEU A 529 12.42 -33.62 -8.55
N LYS A 530 13.72 -33.48 -8.83
CA LYS A 530 14.43 -34.30 -9.83
C LYS A 530 14.44 -35.79 -9.46
N GLN A 531 14.54 -36.13 -8.17
CA GLN A 531 14.44 -37.51 -7.72
C GLN A 531 13.01 -38.08 -7.90
N ASP A 532 11.97 -37.30 -7.59
CA ASP A 532 10.58 -37.73 -7.80
C ASP A 532 10.28 -37.92 -9.30
N ILE A 533 10.77 -37.01 -10.15
CA ILE A 533 10.71 -37.13 -11.62
C ILE A 533 11.45 -38.38 -12.11
N ALA A 534 12.63 -38.68 -11.58
CA ALA A 534 13.37 -39.88 -11.95
C ALA A 534 12.63 -41.17 -11.55
N ALA A 535 11.89 -41.16 -10.43
CA ALA A 535 11.13 -42.31 -9.94
C ALA A 535 9.78 -42.51 -10.65
N LYS A 536 9.05 -41.42 -10.92
CA LYS A 536 7.63 -41.45 -11.35
C LYS A 536 7.38 -40.84 -12.74
N GLY A 537 8.42 -40.33 -13.39
CA GLY A 537 8.32 -39.56 -14.62
C GLY A 537 7.94 -38.10 -14.37
N GLU A 538 8.20 -37.24 -15.34
CA GLU A 538 7.80 -35.83 -15.29
C GLU A 538 6.28 -35.72 -15.51
N GLN A 539 5.59 -34.99 -14.62
CA GLN A 539 4.13 -34.86 -14.59
C GLN A 539 3.74 -33.38 -14.47
N PRO A 540 2.50 -32.99 -14.88
CA PRO A 540 2.02 -31.61 -14.80
C PRO A 540 2.17 -30.93 -13.43
N GLN A 541 2.09 -31.71 -12.35
CA GLN A 541 2.27 -31.22 -10.98
C GLN A 541 3.69 -30.71 -10.68
N HIS A 542 4.70 -31.04 -11.49
CA HIS A 542 6.08 -30.60 -11.28
C HIS A 542 6.37 -29.22 -11.89
N TYR A 543 5.64 -28.82 -12.94
CA TYR A 543 6.01 -27.68 -13.78
C TYR A 543 6.11 -26.37 -13.00
N ARG A 544 5.11 -26.06 -12.16
CA ARG A 544 5.15 -24.86 -11.32
C ARG A 544 6.39 -24.84 -10.43
N TYR A 545 6.64 -25.93 -9.73
CA TYR A 545 7.73 -25.99 -8.76
C TYR A 545 9.10 -25.97 -9.42
N LEU A 546 9.22 -26.53 -10.63
CA LEU A 546 10.40 -26.37 -11.46
C LEU A 546 10.59 -24.92 -11.88
N ALA A 547 9.52 -24.22 -12.31
CA ALA A 547 9.58 -22.81 -12.68
C ALA A 547 10.09 -21.94 -11.52
N ASP A 548 9.52 -22.11 -10.32
CA ASP A 548 9.93 -21.40 -9.10
C ASP A 548 11.40 -21.69 -8.76
N CYS A 549 11.81 -22.97 -8.84
CA CYS A 549 13.18 -23.35 -8.53
C CYS A 549 14.20 -22.80 -9.53
N TYR A 550 13.91 -22.87 -10.83
CA TYR A 550 14.81 -22.36 -11.85
C TYR A 550 14.89 -20.83 -11.82
N HIS A 551 13.78 -20.14 -11.58
CA HIS A 551 13.78 -18.69 -11.40
C HIS A 551 14.64 -18.28 -10.20
N GLY A 552 14.47 -18.95 -9.04
CA GLY A 552 15.27 -18.69 -7.84
C GLY A 552 16.77 -19.03 -7.99
N LEU A 553 17.15 -19.79 -9.01
CA LEU A 553 18.55 -20.09 -9.36
C LEU A 553 19.11 -19.21 -10.49
N GLY A 554 18.30 -18.29 -11.04
CA GLY A 554 18.68 -17.41 -12.14
C GLY A 554 18.66 -18.07 -13.53
N ASP A 555 18.14 -19.30 -13.65
CA ASP A 555 17.96 -19.97 -14.95
C ASP A 555 16.60 -19.57 -15.55
N TYR A 556 16.53 -18.33 -16.05
CA TYR A 556 15.29 -17.74 -16.53
C TYR A 556 14.74 -18.44 -17.78
N GLN A 557 15.58 -19.11 -18.58
CA GLN A 557 15.14 -19.89 -19.73
C GLN A 557 14.37 -21.14 -19.30
N GLN A 558 14.92 -21.93 -18.36
CA GLN A 558 14.20 -23.08 -17.81
C GLN A 558 12.97 -22.64 -17.01
N ALA A 559 13.08 -21.55 -16.25
CA ALA A 559 11.95 -21.00 -15.50
C ALA A 559 10.77 -20.66 -16.41
N GLN A 560 11.03 -19.95 -17.51
CA GLN A 560 10.01 -19.59 -18.49
C GLN A 560 9.41 -20.83 -19.18
N LEU A 561 10.24 -21.79 -19.59
CA LEU A 561 9.78 -23.05 -20.19
C LEU A 561 8.78 -23.76 -19.27
N TYR A 562 9.13 -23.93 -18.00
CA TYR A 562 8.29 -24.64 -17.05
C TYR A 562 7.06 -23.82 -16.62
N ALA A 563 7.16 -22.49 -16.56
CA ALA A 563 6.00 -21.62 -16.33
C ALA A 563 4.98 -21.71 -17.46
N LEU A 564 5.43 -21.72 -18.74
CA LEU A 564 4.55 -21.94 -19.89
C LEU A 564 3.93 -23.35 -19.89
N ARG A 565 4.71 -24.39 -19.56
CA ARG A 565 4.16 -25.75 -19.37
C ARG A 565 3.12 -25.81 -18.26
N ALA A 566 3.33 -25.08 -17.15
CA ALA A 566 2.36 -24.99 -16.06
C ALA A 566 1.07 -24.27 -16.48
N ILE A 567 1.16 -23.26 -17.36
CA ILE A 567 0.01 -22.56 -17.93
C ILE A 567 -0.83 -23.48 -18.83
N ASP A 568 -0.17 -24.32 -19.64
CA ASP A 568 -0.82 -25.24 -20.59
C ASP A 568 -1.31 -26.55 -19.95
N ALA A 569 -0.79 -26.89 -18.76
CA ALA A 569 -1.18 -28.08 -18.04
C ALA A 569 -2.68 -28.10 -17.68
N PRO A 570 -3.32 -29.29 -17.68
CA PRO A 570 -4.70 -29.43 -17.20
C PRO A 570 -4.80 -29.21 -15.68
N LEU A 571 -3.69 -29.43 -14.97
CA LEU A 571 -3.58 -29.20 -13.53
C LEU A 571 -3.35 -27.71 -13.28
N LYS A 572 -4.17 -27.13 -12.42
CA LYS A 572 -4.34 -25.70 -12.26
C LYS A 572 -4.34 -25.36 -10.76
N GLY A 573 -3.37 -24.57 -10.32
CA GLY A 573 -3.19 -24.24 -8.90
C GLY A 573 -4.28 -23.29 -8.41
N GLN A 574 -5.16 -23.74 -7.51
CA GLN A 574 -6.28 -22.92 -7.02
C GLN A 574 -5.80 -21.63 -6.34
N GLY A 575 -6.10 -20.50 -6.96
CA GLY A 575 -5.75 -19.19 -6.41
C GLY A 575 -4.29 -18.79 -6.57
N THR A 576 -3.54 -19.46 -7.45
CA THR A 576 -2.14 -19.12 -7.75
C THR A 576 -1.87 -19.18 -9.25
N HIS A 577 -2.91 -19.13 -10.08
CA HIS A 577 -2.77 -19.25 -11.53
C HIS A 577 -2.10 -18.02 -12.12
N GLY A 578 -2.40 -16.84 -11.56
CA GLY A 578 -1.80 -15.57 -11.97
C GLY A 578 -0.28 -15.59 -11.87
N ASP A 579 0.27 -16.22 -10.83
CA ASP A 579 1.71 -16.25 -10.56
C ASP A 579 2.53 -16.80 -11.73
N MET A 580 2.04 -17.83 -12.44
CA MET A 580 2.79 -18.39 -13.57
C MET A 580 2.81 -17.46 -14.78
N TYR A 581 1.73 -16.67 -14.98
CA TYR A 581 1.74 -15.62 -16.00
C TYR A 581 2.67 -14.48 -15.62
N TYR A 582 2.68 -14.08 -14.35
CA TYR A 582 3.60 -13.07 -13.85
C TYR A 582 5.06 -13.54 -13.93
N MET A 583 5.33 -14.80 -13.58
CA MET A 583 6.64 -15.46 -13.70
C MET A 583 7.16 -15.43 -15.15
N VAL A 584 6.29 -15.70 -16.14
CA VAL A 584 6.66 -15.56 -17.55
C VAL A 584 7.07 -14.12 -17.85
N LEU A 585 6.31 -13.11 -17.42
CA LEU A 585 6.66 -11.70 -17.63
C LEU A 585 8.00 -11.31 -16.97
N LEU A 586 8.28 -11.81 -15.76
CA LEU A 586 9.58 -11.64 -15.11
C LEU A 586 10.71 -12.25 -15.93
N CYS A 587 10.53 -13.47 -16.42
CA CYS A 587 11.51 -14.14 -17.27
C CYS A 587 11.70 -13.42 -18.61
N MET A 588 10.62 -12.95 -19.26
CA MET A 588 10.71 -12.19 -20.50
C MET A 588 11.53 -10.91 -20.32
N ARG A 589 11.32 -10.18 -19.20
CA ARG A 589 12.11 -8.99 -18.86
C ARG A 589 13.58 -9.36 -18.61
N ALA A 590 13.85 -10.42 -17.84
CA ALA A 590 15.21 -10.88 -17.55
C ALA A 590 15.96 -11.37 -18.81
N LEU A 591 15.25 -11.99 -19.74
CA LEU A 591 15.77 -12.46 -21.04
C LEU A 591 15.83 -11.35 -22.09
N SER A 592 15.42 -10.12 -21.76
CA SER A 592 15.38 -8.97 -22.67
C SER A 592 14.57 -9.24 -23.95
N GLU A 593 13.45 -9.96 -23.81
CA GLU A 593 12.54 -10.21 -24.92
C GLU A 593 11.85 -8.93 -25.42
N PRO A 594 11.39 -8.88 -26.69
CA PRO A 594 10.80 -7.68 -27.25
C PRO A 594 9.63 -7.14 -26.41
N GLU A 595 9.64 -5.84 -26.11
CA GLU A 595 8.61 -5.19 -25.28
C GLU A 595 7.20 -5.35 -25.84
N ALA A 596 7.07 -5.42 -27.18
CA ALA A 596 5.79 -5.67 -27.84
C ALA A 596 5.19 -7.03 -27.45
N ASP A 597 6.03 -8.06 -27.30
CA ASP A 597 5.61 -9.40 -26.90
C ASP A 597 5.27 -9.44 -25.41
N GLN A 598 6.07 -8.77 -24.57
CA GLN A 598 5.79 -8.60 -23.14
C GLN A 598 4.43 -7.91 -22.93
N LEU A 599 4.17 -6.84 -23.66
CA LEU A 599 2.91 -6.10 -23.58
C LEU A 599 1.73 -6.95 -24.07
N ALA A 600 1.88 -7.67 -25.18
CA ALA A 600 0.85 -8.58 -25.69
C ALA A 600 0.52 -9.70 -24.69
N PHE A 601 1.54 -10.27 -24.05
CA PHE A 601 1.39 -11.29 -23.02
C PHE A 601 0.70 -10.73 -21.76
N ALA A 602 1.14 -9.57 -21.26
CA ALA A 602 0.52 -8.90 -20.12
C ALA A 602 -0.96 -8.56 -20.36
N GLN A 603 -1.32 -8.12 -21.57
CA GLN A 603 -2.71 -7.88 -21.97
C GLN A 603 -3.53 -9.18 -22.05
N ALA A 604 -2.95 -10.28 -22.49
CA ALA A 604 -3.61 -11.59 -22.48
C ALA A 604 -3.85 -12.07 -21.04
N ALA A 605 -2.85 -11.94 -20.17
CA ALA A 605 -2.95 -12.29 -18.76
C ALA A 605 -4.00 -11.43 -18.03
N ALA A 606 -3.99 -10.11 -18.23
CA ALA A 606 -4.97 -9.18 -17.63
C ALA A 606 -6.43 -9.48 -18.04
N ARG A 607 -6.65 -10.03 -19.25
CA ARG A 607 -7.99 -10.47 -19.69
C ARG A 607 -8.45 -11.73 -18.95
N LYS A 608 -7.50 -12.60 -18.58
CA LYS A 608 -7.78 -13.83 -17.84
C LYS A 608 -7.93 -13.58 -16.34
N PHE A 609 -7.19 -12.62 -15.78
CA PHE A 609 -7.19 -12.26 -14.37
C PHE A 609 -7.47 -10.77 -14.16
N PRO A 610 -8.72 -10.32 -14.39
CA PRO A 610 -9.05 -8.89 -14.41
C PRO A 610 -8.96 -8.19 -13.05
N ALA A 611 -8.94 -8.97 -11.96
CA ALA A 611 -8.84 -8.48 -10.59
C ALA A 611 -7.39 -8.35 -10.08
N LEU A 612 -6.42 -8.98 -10.75
CA LEU A 612 -5.02 -8.94 -10.30
C LEU A 612 -4.36 -7.60 -10.64
N PRO A 613 -3.68 -6.95 -9.67
CA PRO A 613 -2.98 -5.69 -9.88
C PRO A 613 -1.66 -5.84 -10.67
N ASP A 614 -1.09 -7.04 -10.71
CA ASP A 614 0.22 -7.37 -11.28
C ASP A 614 0.33 -7.00 -12.77
N PHE A 615 -0.63 -7.44 -13.57
CA PHE A 615 -0.61 -7.22 -15.02
C PHE A 615 -0.81 -5.76 -15.42
N PRO A 616 -1.76 -4.98 -14.85
CA PRO A 616 -1.81 -3.55 -15.09
C PRO A 616 -0.57 -2.81 -14.57
N ALA A 617 0.09 -3.29 -13.51
CA ALA A 617 1.36 -2.72 -13.07
C ALA A 617 2.43 -2.88 -14.15
N VAL A 618 2.65 -4.11 -14.65
CA VAL A 618 3.61 -4.40 -15.73
C VAL A 618 3.31 -3.58 -17.00
N MET A 619 2.05 -3.52 -17.43
CA MET A 619 1.66 -2.68 -18.57
C MET A 619 2.00 -1.20 -18.31
N GLY A 620 1.66 -0.68 -17.13
CA GLY A 620 1.94 0.70 -16.76
C GLY A 620 3.42 1.04 -16.77
N ILE A 621 4.26 0.14 -16.27
CA ILE A 621 5.73 0.25 -16.29
C ILE A 621 6.23 0.28 -17.73
N LEU A 622 5.82 -0.68 -18.58
CA LEU A 622 6.23 -0.72 -19.99
C LEU A 622 5.80 0.55 -20.75
N TYR A 623 4.60 1.06 -20.50
CA TYR A 623 4.13 2.31 -21.12
C TYR A 623 4.94 3.52 -20.67
N GLN A 624 5.29 3.60 -19.39
CA GLN A 624 6.15 4.66 -18.86
C GLN A 624 7.54 4.60 -19.48
N GLU A 625 8.16 3.42 -19.54
CA GLU A 625 9.51 3.20 -20.10
C GLU A 625 9.56 3.58 -21.59
N ASN A 626 8.45 3.43 -22.30
CA ASN A 626 8.26 3.87 -23.69
C ASN A 626 7.91 5.37 -23.87
N GLY A 627 7.87 6.15 -22.79
CA GLY A 627 7.50 7.57 -22.81
C GLY A 627 6.01 7.83 -23.07
N GLN A 628 5.15 6.81 -22.96
CA GLN A 628 3.69 6.90 -23.12
C GLN A 628 3.02 7.22 -21.77
N TYR A 629 3.36 8.37 -21.18
CA TYR A 629 3.03 8.72 -19.79
C TYR A 629 1.53 8.73 -19.45
N GLU A 630 0.65 9.17 -20.35
CA GLU A 630 -0.81 9.12 -20.12
C GLU A 630 -1.32 7.68 -19.93
N GLN A 631 -0.76 6.75 -20.71
CA GLN A 631 -1.15 5.34 -20.65
C GLN A 631 -0.49 4.65 -19.46
N GLY A 632 0.75 5.03 -19.13
CA GLY A 632 1.45 4.63 -17.92
C GLY A 632 0.66 5.01 -16.65
N GLU A 633 0.32 6.29 -16.48
CA GLU A 633 -0.47 6.79 -15.34
C GLU A 633 -1.79 6.02 -15.19
N LYS A 634 -2.51 5.82 -16.30
CA LYS A 634 -3.79 5.11 -16.32
C LYS A 634 -3.67 3.67 -15.80
N TYR A 635 -2.67 2.93 -16.24
CA TYR A 635 -2.51 1.52 -15.84
C TYR A 635 -1.91 1.36 -14.44
N LEU A 636 -0.94 2.21 -14.05
CA LEU A 636 -0.36 2.22 -12.71
C LEU A 636 -1.41 2.59 -11.64
N THR A 637 -2.21 3.62 -11.89
CA THR A 637 -3.34 4.00 -11.00
C THR A 637 -4.36 2.87 -10.87
N ARG A 638 -4.62 2.14 -11.97
CA ARG A 638 -5.51 0.97 -11.95
C ARG A 638 -4.91 -0.15 -11.11
N ALA A 639 -3.61 -0.41 -11.21
CA ALA A 639 -2.93 -1.42 -10.43
C ALA A 639 -3.05 -1.14 -8.92
N LEU A 640 -2.73 0.08 -8.48
CA LEU A 640 -2.87 0.50 -7.08
C LEU A 640 -4.30 0.37 -6.55
N ARG A 641 -5.30 0.71 -7.37
CA ARG A 641 -6.71 0.53 -7.01
C ARG A 641 -7.06 -0.94 -6.81
N LEU A 642 -6.62 -1.81 -7.72
CA LEU A 642 -6.86 -3.24 -7.65
C LEU A 642 -6.15 -3.87 -6.45
N ALA A 643 -4.92 -3.45 -6.14
CA ALA A 643 -4.18 -3.93 -4.97
C ALA A 643 -4.95 -3.67 -3.67
N ARG A 644 -5.50 -2.46 -3.50
CA ARG A 644 -6.34 -2.09 -2.34
C ARG A 644 -7.69 -2.80 -2.28
N GLN A 645 -8.12 -3.41 -3.38
CA GLN A 645 -9.40 -4.10 -3.52
C GLN A 645 -9.22 -5.62 -3.66
N SER A 646 -7.99 -6.13 -3.50
CA SER A 646 -7.70 -7.55 -3.66
C SER A 646 -8.54 -8.35 -2.67
N ASP A 647 -9.27 -9.34 -3.18
CA ASP A 647 -10.07 -10.25 -2.36
C ASP A 647 -9.27 -11.47 -1.88
N GLY A 648 -7.97 -11.54 -2.22
CA GLY A 648 -7.06 -12.63 -1.85
C GLY A 648 -7.27 -13.94 -2.61
N ARG A 649 -8.25 -14.00 -3.53
CA ARG A 649 -8.60 -15.25 -4.22
C ARG A 649 -7.54 -15.75 -5.18
N GLU A 650 -6.77 -14.83 -5.76
CA GLU A 650 -5.57 -15.14 -6.53
C GLU A 650 -4.37 -14.45 -5.87
N SER A 651 -3.28 -15.19 -5.77
CA SER A 651 -1.97 -14.71 -5.32
C SER A 651 -1.50 -13.56 -6.21
N SER A 652 -0.82 -12.61 -5.58
CA SER A 652 -0.29 -11.41 -6.23
C SER A 652 1.11 -11.13 -5.70
N SER A 653 2.02 -10.83 -6.62
CA SER A 653 3.38 -10.35 -6.37
C SER A 653 3.44 -8.82 -6.44
N PHE A 654 2.31 -8.12 -6.39
CA PHE A 654 2.29 -6.67 -6.52
C PHE A 654 3.04 -5.94 -5.39
N SER A 655 3.04 -6.48 -4.17
CA SER A 655 3.81 -5.95 -3.03
C SER A 655 5.31 -5.86 -3.32
N ASP A 656 5.86 -6.78 -4.13
CA ASP A 656 7.26 -6.76 -4.55
C ASP A 656 7.59 -5.51 -5.38
N ILE A 657 6.63 -5.05 -6.19
CA ILE A 657 6.80 -3.95 -7.14
C ILE A 657 6.02 -2.68 -6.76
N GLU A 658 5.37 -2.64 -5.60
CA GLU A 658 4.49 -1.52 -5.23
C GLU A 658 5.25 -0.20 -5.13
N ALA A 659 6.44 -0.22 -4.53
CA ALA A 659 7.32 0.95 -4.44
C ALA A 659 7.71 1.46 -5.85
N LEU A 660 8.09 0.53 -6.73
CA LEU A 660 8.40 0.83 -8.12
C LEU A 660 7.19 1.40 -8.87
N VAL A 661 5.99 0.86 -8.65
CA VAL A 661 4.74 1.37 -9.26
C VAL A 661 4.47 2.80 -8.83
N TYR A 662 4.64 3.12 -7.54
CA TYR A 662 4.53 4.49 -7.05
C TYR A 662 5.58 5.42 -7.66
N ALA A 663 6.83 4.97 -7.77
CA ALA A 663 7.91 5.74 -8.39
C ALA A 663 7.63 6.03 -9.89
N LYS A 664 7.19 5.02 -10.64
CA LYS A 664 6.84 5.13 -12.06
C LYS A 664 5.60 5.99 -12.29
N LEU A 665 4.64 5.95 -11.37
CA LEU A 665 3.45 6.80 -11.40
C LEU A 665 3.82 8.27 -11.17
N ALA A 666 4.67 8.53 -10.17
CA ALA A 666 5.18 9.87 -9.89
C ALA A 666 5.93 10.46 -11.09
N ASP A 667 6.73 9.64 -11.78
CA ASP A 667 7.41 10.05 -13.01
C ASP A 667 6.42 10.40 -14.14
N CYS A 668 5.42 9.55 -14.37
CA CYS A 668 4.35 9.83 -15.33
C CYS A 668 3.65 11.17 -15.01
N GLU A 669 3.28 11.38 -13.75
CA GLU A 669 2.60 12.60 -13.29
C GLU A 669 3.47 13.84 -13.43
N GLN A 670 4.78 13.72 -13.17
CA GLN A 670 5.74 14.78 -13.38
C GLN A 670 5.78 15.21 -14.85
N HIS A 671 5.87 14.24 -15.77
CA HIS A 671 5.84 14.49 -17.22
C HIS A 671 4.51 15.06 -17.73
N LEU A 672 3.39 14.76 -17.05
CA LEU A 672 2.06 15.29 -17.33
C LEU A 672 1.79 16.64 -16.66
N GLY A 673 2.74 17.21 -15.92
CA GLY A 673 2.61 18.49 -15.22
C GLY A 673 1.77 18.46 -13.94
N LYS A 674 1.55 17.27 -13.35
CA LYS A 674 0.78 17.04 -12.13
C LYS A 674 1.69 17.05 -10.89
N SER A 675 2.42 18.15 -10.68
CA SER A 675 3.52 18.23 -9.70
C SER A 675 3.14 17.86 -8.26
N GLN A 676 1.92 18.19 -7.80
CA GLN A 676 1.50 17.84 -6.45
C GLN A 676 1.28 16.33 -6.28
N ALA A 677 0.69 15.67 -7.27
CA ALA A 677 0.49 14.23 -7.26
C ALA A 677 1.84 13.50 -7.34
N ALA A 678 2.74 13.97 -8.20
CA ALA A 678 4.09 13.43 -8.33
C ALA A 678 4.86 13.47 -7.00
N LEU A 679 4.76 14.57 -6.25
CA LEU A 679 5.36 14.69 -4.91
C LEU A 679 4.75 13.70 -3.90
N GLN A 680 3.43 13.49 -3.94
CA GLN A 680 2.75 12.56 -3.06
C GLN A 680 3.15 11.11 -3.36
N HIS A 681 3.01 10.66 -4.61
CA HIS A 681 3.31 9.28 -5.01
C HIS A 681 4.80 8.94 -4.87
N SER A 682 5.71 9.88 -5.14
CA SER A 682 7.14 9.64 -4.88
C SER A 682 7.47 9.51 -3.38
N SER A 683 6.72 10.18 -2.50
CA SER A 683 6.88 9.98 -1.05
C SER A 683 6.36 8.59 -0.63
N GLN A 684 5.22 8.15 -1.19
CA GLN A 684 4.69 6.81 -0.95
C GLN A 684 5.66 5.72 -1.41
N ALA A 685 6.33 5.92 -2.55
CA ALA A 685 7.38 5.01 -3.01
C ALA A 685 8.51 4.86 -1.96
N MET A 686 8.98 5.97 -1.38
CA MET A 686 10.01 5.98 -0.33
C MET A 686 9.53 5.37 0.99
N GLU A 687 8.24 5.50 1.32
CA GLU A 687 7.64 4.84 2.49
C GLU A 687 7.61 3.31 2.31
N CYS A 688 7.47 2.82 1.07
CA CYS A 688 7.49 1.39 0.76
C CYS A 688 8.91 0.80 0.73
N SER A 689 9.85 1.44 0.01
CA SER A 689 11.19 0.86 -0.28
C SER A 689 12.25 1.94 -0.52
N PRO A 690 12.79 2.59 0.53
CA PRO A 690 13.70 3.72 0.37
C PRO A 690 15.10 3.33 -0.14
N TYR A 691 15.51 2.07 0.03
CA TYR A 691 16.83 1.57 -0.39
C TYR A 691 16.87 1.07 -1.84
N GLU A 692 15.73 1.02 -2.53
CA GLU A 692 15.67 0.68 -3.94
C GLU A 692 16.13 1.88 -4.79
N GLU A 693 17.23 1.72 -5.52
CA GLU A 693 17.89 2.84 -6.21
C GLU A 693 16.95 3.53 -7.22
N GLU A 694 16.05 2.80 -7.88
CA GLU A 694 15.11 3.36 -8.84
C GLU A 694 14.04 4.23 -8.16
N VAL A 695 13.55 3.80 -6.99
CA VAL A 695 12.63 4.56 -6.14
C VAL A 695 13.29 5.85 -5.66
N LEU A 696 14.50 5.73 -5.12
CA LEU A 696 15.25 6.88 -4.61
C LEU A 696 15.61 7.87 -5.73
N THR A 697 15.91 7.37 -6.93
CA THR A 697 16.15 8.22 -8.11
C THR A 697 14.92 9.04 -8.47
N GLY A 698 13.74 8.41 -8.56
CA GLY A 698 12.48 9.11 -8.83
C GLY A 698 12.17 10.16 -7.76
N PHE A 699 12.37 9.84 -6.49
CA PHE A 699 12.18 10.77 -5.37
C PHE A 699 13.05 12.02 -5.48
N CYS A 700 14.34 11.84 -5.77
CA CYS A 700 15.30 12.92 -5.97
C CYS A 700 14.95 13.75 -7.21
N MET A 701 14.57 13.12 -8.33
CA MET A 701 14.21 13.79 -9.58
C MET A 701 13.02 14.75 -9.44
N VAL A 702 11.97 14.34 -8.73
CA VAL A 702 10.78 15.19 -8.52
C VAL A 702 11.08 16.42 -7.64
N ARG A 703 12.21 16.43 -6.90
CA ARG A 703 12.55 17.43 -5.87
C ARG A 703 13.84 18.21 -6.12
N GLN A 704 14.43 18.13 -7.32
CA GLN A 704 15.72 18.75 -7.62
C GLN A 704 15.75 20.28 -7.47
N GLU A 705 14.60 20.95 -7.47
CA GLU A 705 14.52 22.42 -7.41
C GLU A 705 15.02 23.01 -6.09
N ASN A 706 14.99 22.27 -4.98
CA ASN A 706 15.45 22.75 -3.67
C ASN A 706 16.26 21.68 -2.92
N ARG A 707 17.58 21.80 -3.03
CA ARG A 707 18.56 20.89 -2.42
C ARG A 707 18.42 20.77 -0.90
N GLU A 708 18.27 21.89 -0.18
CA GLU A 708 18.18 21.87 1.29
C GLU A 708 16.93 21.12 1.74
N LYS A 709 15.80 21.36 1.08
CA LYS A 709 14.55 20.66 1.35
C LYS A 709 14.65 19.16 1.01
N LEU A 710 15.30 18.80 -0.11
CA LEU A 710 15.52 17.42 -0.49
C LEU A 710 16.34 16.66 0.56
N ILE A 711 17.42 17.25 1.07
CA ILE A 711 18.24 16.65 2.14
C ILE A 711 17.39 16.40 3.39
N ILE A 712 16.65 17.41 3.87
CA ILE A 712 15.78 17.29 5.05
C ILE A 712 14.73 16.18 4.88
N GLU A 713 14.20 16.00 3.66
CA GLU A 713 13.24 14.94 3.38
C GLU A 713 13.90 13.56 3.28
N MET A 714 15.10 13.44 2.72
CA MET A 714 15.87 12.19 2.69
C MET A 714 16.26 11.70 4.10
N GLU A 715 16.63 12.62 4.99
CA GLU A 715 16.98 12.31 6.39
C GLU A 715 15.83 11.67 7.19
N ARG A 716 14.59 11.74 6.69
CA ARG A 716 13.43 11.06 7.31
C ARG A 716 13.45 9.54 7.08
N TYR A 717 14.04 9.09 5.98
CA TYR A 717 14.03 7.69 5.56
C TYR A 717 15.33 6.96 5.89
N PHE A 718 16.44 7.69 5.99
CA PHE A 718 17.76 7.12 6.28
C PHE A 718 18.25 7.57 7.64
N ALA A 719 18.39 6.63 8.59
CA ALA A 719 19.03 6.91 9.87
C ALA A 719 20.50 7.34 9.67
N ASP A 720 20.99 8.24 10.53
CA ASP A 720 22.40 8.66 10.56
C ASP A 720 23.29 7.51 11.05
N THR A 721 23.67 6.63 10.11
CA THR A 721 24.59 5.52 10.31
C THR A 721 25.68 5.54 9.23
N GLU A 722 26.84 4.96 9.53
CA GLU A 722 27.94 4.85 8.55
C GLU A 722 27.48 4.09 7.28
N GLN A 723 26.67 3.04 7.45
CA GLN A 723 26.17 2.18 6.37
C GLN A 723 25.26 2.95 5.42
N ASN A 724 24.31 3.72 5.95
CA ASN A 724 23.41 4.55 5.16
C ASN A 724 24.17 5.68 4.47
N CYS A 725 25.12 6.30 5.17
CA CYS A 725 25.96 7.34 4.60
C CYS A 725 26.79 6.79 3.41
N ALA A 726 27.36 5.59 3.56
CA ALA A 726 28.07 4.90 2.49
C ALA A 726 27.15 4.52 1.32
N PHE A 727 25.93 4.04 1.60
CA PHE A 727 24.92 3.74 0.59
C PHE A 727 24.55 5.01 -0.21
N LEU A 728 24.20 6.10 0.48
CA LEU A 728 23.82 7.37 -0.13
C LEU A 728 24.94 7.96 -0.97
N CYS A 729 26.20 7.86 -0.53
CA CYS A 729 27.36 8.27 -1.33
C CYS A 729 27.44 7.45 -2.63
N ARG A 730 27.36 6.11 -2.56
CA ARG A 730 27.40 5.25 -3.77
C ARG A 730 26.24 5.55 -4.71
N PHE A 731 25.03 5.69 -4.17
CA PHE A 731 23.83 6.02 -4.92
C PHE A 731 23.97 7.36 -5.65
N CYS A 732 24.38 8.41 -4.93
CA CYS A 732 24.50 9.75 -5.50
C CYS A 732 25.57 9.80 -6.59
N GLU A 733 26.69 9.10 -6.39
CA GLU A 733 27.77 8.98 -7.38
C GLU A 733 27.28 8.29 -8.66
N ARG A 734 26.61 7.13 -8.52
CA ARG A 734 26.14 6.30 -9.65
C ARG A 734 25.05 7.00 -10.47
N ASN A 735 24.16 7.72 -9.81
CA ASN A 735 22.98 8.34 -10.43
C ASN A 735 23.18 9.83 -10.77
N GLY A 736 24.39 10.37 -10.60
CA GLY A 736 24.74 11.73 -11.04
C GLY A 736 24.27 12.87 -10.12
N PHE A 737 23.91 12.57 -8.87
CA PHE A 737 23.53 13.58 -7.88
C PHE A 737 24.76 14.20 -7.19
N GLY A 738 25.58 14.93 -7.95
CA GLY A 738 26.87 15.45 -7.50
C GLY A 738 26.81 16.30 -6.22
N ASP A 739 25.80 17.17 -6.10
CA ASP A 739 25.64 18.02 -4.92
C ASP A 739 25.28 17.23 -3.65
N LEU A 740 24.49 16.16 -3.79
CA LEU A 740 24.15 15.26 -2.68
C LEU A 740 25.35 14.37 -2.32
N TYR A 741 26.11 13.91 -3.33
CA TYR A 741 27.34 13.16 -3.13
C TYR A 741 28.35 13.92 -2.27
N GLU A 742 28.53 15.21 -2.51
CA GLU A 742 29.39 16.05 -1.67
C GLU A 742 28.85 16.23 -0.26
N TYR A 743 27.54 16.44 -0.12
CA TYR A 743 26.91 16.62 1.17
C TYR A 743 27.11 15.38 2.05
N TYR A 744 26.67 14.22 1.58
CA TYR A 744 26.81 12.97 2.33
C TYR A 744 28.28 12.58 2.50
N GLY A 745 29.16 12.89 1.54
CA GLY A 745 30.60 12.66 1.68
C GLY A 745 31.27 13.50 2.76
N ASN A 746 30.93 14.79 2.87
CA ASN A 746 31.41 15.64 3.95
C ASN A 746 30.86 15.15 5.30
N HIS A 747 29.57 14.80 5.36
CA HIS A 747 28.98 14.20 6.56
C HIS A 747 29.68 12.90 6.96
N TRP A 748 30.01 12.04 5.99
CA TRP A 748 30.73 10.78 6.22
C TRP A 748 32.13 11.02 6.82
N GLN A 749 32.82 12.04 6.33
CA GLN A 749 34.13 12.47 6.82
C GLN A 749 34.04 13.06 8.23
N GLU A 750 33.14 14.00 8.47
CA GLU A 750 32.98 14.69 9.75
C GLU A 750 32.52 13.75 10.87
N ARG A 751 31.60 12.84 10.55
CA ARG A 751 30.96 11.97 11.53
C ARG A 751 31.71 10.66 11.79
N TYR A 752 32.30 10.08 10.75
CA TYR A 752 32.89 8.73 10.80
C TYR A 752 34.37 8.69 10.41
N GLY A 753 34.98 9.83 10.07
CA GLY A 753 36.40 9.92 9.71
C GLY A 753 36.76 9.19 8.41
N LYS A 754 35.79 8.98 7.52
CA LYS A 754 35.97 8.29 6.23
C LYS A 754 36.11 9.30 5.09
N GLU A 755 37.06 9.08 4.19
CA GLU A 755 37.22 9.91 3.00
C GLU A 755 36.49 9.31 1.80
N LEU A 756 35.89 10.18 0.99
CA LEU A 756 35.30 9.81 -0.30
C LEU A 756 36.38 9.30 -1.26
N PRO A 757 36.32 8.04 -1.74
CA PRO A 757 37.38 7.44 -2.54
C PRO A 757 37.71 8.21 -3.82
N ARG A 758 36.73 8.91 -4.41
CA ARG A 758 36.87 9.60 -5.71
C ARG A 758 36.78 11.13 -5.67
N ARG A 759 36.66 11.73 -4.48
CA ARG A 759 36.52 13.20 -4.30
C ARG A 759 37.59 14.00 -5.03
N GLN A 760 38.84 13.58 -4.90
CA GLN A 760 39.98 14.26 -5.51
C GLN A 760 39.93 14.24 -7.05
N TYR A 761 39.31 13.22 -7.67
CA TYR A 761 39.13 13.18 -9.13
C TYR A 761 38.08 14.20 -9.58
N TYR A 762 36.96 14.30 -8.85
CA TYR A 762 35.92 15.29 -9.13
C TYR A 762 36.37 16.72 -8.87
N GLU A 763 37.20 16.96 -7.86
CA GLU A 763 37.79 18.28 -7.59
C GLU A 763 38.71 18.73 -8.73
N LEU A 764 39.59 17.85 -9.21
CA LEU A 764 40.46 18.13 -10.36
C LEU A 764 39.66 18.36 -11.65
N LEU A 765 38.60 17.57 -11.86
CA LEU A 765 37.68 17.74 -12.99
C LEU A 765 36.99 19.12 -12.96
N ARG A 766 36.48 19.56 -11.80
CA ARG A 766 35.83 20.88 -11.66
C ARG A 766 36.79 22.05 -11.77
N GLN A 767 38.04 21.88 -11.34
CA GLN A 767 39.08 22.89 -11.47
C GLN A 767 39.61 22.99 -12.92
N GLY A 768 39.26 22.05 -13.80
CA GLY A 768 39.80 21.97 -15.14
C GLY A 768 41.31 21.68 -15.14
N ASP A 769 41.84 21.11 -14.05
CA ASP A 769 43.25 20.71 -13.94
C ASP A 769 43.43 19.34 -14.61
N TRP A 770 43.35 19.37 -15.93
CA TRP A 770 43.43 18.18 -16.78
C TRP A 770 44.75 17.46 -16.63
N GLN A 771 45.85 18.17 -16.36
CA GLN A 771 47.17 17.56 -16.22
C GLN A 771 47.25 16.74 -14.92
N SER A 772 46.89 17.32 -13.78
CA SER A 772 46.90 16.59 -12.51
C SER A 772 45.86 15.47 -12.48
N LEU A 773 44.70 15.66 -13.14
CA LEU A 773 43.71 14.61 -13.30
C LEU A 773 44.27 13.44 -14.11
N VAL A 774 44.92 13.72 -15.23
CA VAL A 774 45.58 12.72 -16.08
C VAL A 774 46.72 12.03 -15.33
N ASP A 775 47.57 12.77 -14.60
CA ASP A 775 48.68 12.22 -13.80
C ASP A 775 48.17 11.31 -12.65
N LYS A 776 46.98 11.61 -12.11
CA LYS A 776 46.36 10.83 -11.03
C LYS A 776 45.59 9.61 -11.55
N LEU A 777 44.93 9.75 -12.69
CA LEU A 777 44.40 8.61 -13.43
C LEU A 777 45.56 7.69 -13.84
N GLN A 778 46.68 8.23 -14.31
CA GLN A 778 47.92 7.51 -14.65
C GLN A 778 48.47 6.65 -13.51
N GLN A 779 48.53 7.19 -12.29
CA GLN A 779 48.98 6.44 -11.11
C GLN A 779 48.04 5.27 -10.75
N GLY A 780 46.75 5.36 -11.13
CA GLY A 780 45.77 4.27 -11.01
C GLY A 780 45.60 3.42 -12.27
N LEU A 781 46.15 3.82 -13.41
CA LEU A 781 45.92 3.19 -14.72
C LEU A 781 46.66 1.86 -14.85
N VAL A 782 47.82 1.70 -14.20
CA VAL A 782 48.52 0.40 -14.11
C VAL A 782 47.68 -0.63 -13.34
N ALA A 783 46.81 -0.18 -12.43
CA ALA A 783 45.82 -1.02 -11.74
C ALA A 783 44.49 -1.17 -12.51
N ASN A 784 44.30 -0.42 -13.60
CA ASN A 784 43.09 -0.38 -14.45
C ASN A 784 43.45 -0.56 -15.94
N PHE A 785 44.35 -1.50 -16.23
CA PHE A 785 44.80 -1.84 -17.58
C PHE A 785 43.62 -2.06 -18.53
N GLU A 786 42.59 -2.73 -18.04
CA GLU A 786 41.35 -3.04 -18.74
C GLU A 786 40.57 -1.79 -19.21
N LEU A 787 40.34 -0.84 -18.29
CA LEU A 787 39.66 0.43 -18.58
C LEU A 787 40.43 1.28 -19.60
N SER A 788 41.75 1.14 -19.62
CA SER A 788 42.64 1.86 -20.55
C SER A 788 42.50 1.33 -21.97
N ILE A 789 42.35 0.01 -22.13
CA ILE A 789 42.07 -0.61 -23.44
C ILE A 789 40.66 -0.23 -23.94
N ASP A 790 39.64 -0.22 -23.08
CA ASP A 790 38.28 0.26 -23.43
C ASP A 790 38.31 1.71 -23.96
N LEU A 791 38.98 2.62 -23.23
CA LEU A 791 39.10 4.02 -23.66
C LEU A 791 39.84 4.18 -25.00
N LEU A 792 40.88 3.38 -25.25
CA LEU A 792 41.60 3.42 -26.52
C LEU A 792 40.73 2.91 -27.69
N LEU A 793 39.91 1.88 -27.47
CA LEU A 793 38.93 1.42 -28.46
C LEU A 793 37.90 2.51 -28.75
N ARG A 794 37.41 3.23 -27.74
CA ARG A 794 36.47 4.35 -27.95
C ARG A 794 37.10 5.51 -28.72
N LEU A 795 38.39 5.78 -28.50
CA LEU A 795 39.14 6.84 -29.20
C LEU A 795 39.46 6.49 -30.65
N ASP A 796 39.62 5.19 -30.99
CA ASP A 796 39.85 4.70 -32.36
C ASP A 796 38.73 5.13 -33.34
N ARG A 797 37.53 5.42 -32.82
CA ARG A 797 36.38 5.91 -33.62
C ARG A 797 36.39 7.41 -33.89
N GLN A 798 37.22 8.20 -33.20
CA GLN A 798 37.13 9.66 -33.21
C GLN A 798 38.14 10.30 -34.18
N GLN A 799 37.71 11.30 -34.95
CA GLN A 799 38.57 12.05 -35.88
C GLN A 799 38.86 13.46 -35.34
N GLY A 800 40.13 13.86 -35.32
CA GLY A 800 40.53 15.21 -34.92
C GLY A 800 41.86 15.25 -34.18
N LYS A 801 42.55 16.39 -34.22
CA LYS A 801 43.89 16.56 -33.61
C LYS A 801 43.88 16.30 -32.09
N ASN A 802 42.86 16.80 -31.39
CA ASN A 802 42.74 16.67 -29.94
C ASN A 802 42.60 15.20 -29.49
N PHE A 803 41.86 14.37 -30.23
CA PHE A 803 41.70 12.95 -29.91
C PHE A 803 42.98 12.15 -30.12
N ARG A 804 43.75 12.47 -31.17
CA ARG A 804 45.06 11.85 -31.41
C ARG A 804 46.10 12.22 -30.36
N ASP A 805 46.03 13.43 -29.82
CA ASP A 805 46.92 13.85 -28.74
C ASP A 805 46.56 13.12 -27.42
N VAL A 806 45.27 12.92 -27.14
CA VAL A 806 44.79 12.12 -25.99
C VAL A 806 45.14 10.63 -26.16
N GLU A 807 44.95 10.05 -27.34
CA GLU A 807 45.34 8.68 -27.66
C GLU A 807 46.84 8.47 -27.44
N ARG A 808 47.68 9.39 -27.93
CA ARG A 808 49.14 9.33 -27.74
C ARG A 808 49.53 9.42 -26.27
N GLN A 809 48.87 10.31 -25.51
CA GLN A 809 49.10 10.44 -24.08
C GLN A 809 48.68 9.18 -23.34
N LEU A 810 47.57 8.53 -23.71
CA LEU A 810 47.11 7.28 -23.09
C LEU A 810 48.03 6.11 -23.41
N VAL A 811 48.44 5.95 -24.67
CA VAL A 811 49.38 4.90 -25.08
C VAL A 811 50.69 5.02 -24.32
N ALA A 812 51.23 6.23 -24.12
CA ALA A 812 52.49 6.45 -23.40
C ALA A 812 52.51 5.94 -21.94
N LEU A 813 51.35 5.59 -21.38
CA LEU A 813 51.15 5.13 -20.00
C LEU A 813 51.06 3.62 -19.89
N LEU A 814 50.90 2.92 -21.02
CA LEU A 814 50.84 1.47 -21.07
C LEU A 814 52.25 0.86 -20.97
N PRO A 815 52.39 -0.43 -20.62
CA PRO A 815 53.68 -1.12 -20.68
C PRO A 815 54.32 -1.00 -22.06
N ALA A 816 55.66 -0.98 -22.11
CA ALA A 816 56.42 -0.75 -23.36
C ALA A 816 56.07 -1.76 -24.47
N GLU A 817 55.72 -2.98 -24.08
CA GLU A 817 55.28 -4.08 -24.93
C GLU A 817 53.94 -3.74 -25.61
N VAL A 818 53.01 -3.15 -24.88
CA VAL A 818 51.69 -2.75 -25.37
C VAL A 818 51.77 -1.48 -26.22
N GLN A 819 52.66 -0.54 -25.86
CA GLN A 819 52.97 0.64 -26.68
C GLN A 819 53.42 0.26 -28.09
N ALA A 820 54.33 -0.72 -28.18
CA ALA A 820 54.86 -1.22 -29.45
C ALA A 820 53.77 -1.84 -30.34
N ILE A 821 52.82 -2.56 -29.72
CA ILE A 821 51.67 -3.15 -30.41
C ILE A 821 50.70 -2.07 -30.90
N TRP A 822 50.32 -1.12 -30.03
CA TRP A 822 49.35 -0.07 -30.38
C TRP A 822 49.88 0.88 -31.47
N ALA A 823 51.19 1.15 -31.47
CA ALA A 823 51.86 1.92 -32.52
C ALA A 823 51.79 1.26 -33.90
N LYS A 824 51.72 -0.08 -33.96
CA LYS A 824 51.56 -0.84 -35.21
C LYS A 824 50.11 -0.89 -35.67
N ILE A 825 49.19 -1.13 -34.74
CA ILE A 825 47.75 -1.18 -35.03
C ILE A 825 47.23 0.18 -35.54
N SER A 826 47.65 1.29 -34.95
CA SER A 826 47.31 2.65 -35.41
C SER A 826 47.82 2.97 -36.83
N GLN A 827 48.79 2.22 -37.33
CA GLN A 827 49.31 2.32 -38.70
C GLN A 827 48.68 1.30 -39.66
N GLY A 828 47.74 0.48 -39.19
CA GLY A 828 47.13 -0.62 -39.96
C GLY A 828 48.10 -1.77 -40.24
N GLU A 829 49.20 -1.86 -39.48
CA GLU A 829 50.21 -2.90 -39.63
C GLU A 829 50.02 -4.02 -38.61
N ALA A 830 50.31 -5.26 -39.03
CA ALA A 830 50.28 -6.41 -38.13
C ALA A 830 51.41 -6.31 -37.07
N PRO A 831 51.12 -6.61 -35.79
CA PRO A 831 52.12 -6.74 -34.74
C PRO A 831 53.20 -7.77 -35.10
N ALA A 832 54.46 -7.50 -34.73
CA ALA A 832 55.57 -8.43 -34.96
C ALA A 832 55.72 -9.50 -33.85
N ASP A 833 55.14 -9.25 -32.67
CA ASP A 833 55.21 -10.12 -31.50
C ASP A 833 53.82 -10.49 -31.00
N TRP A 834 53.42 -11.71 -31.32
CA TRP A 834 52.09 -12.24 -31.09
C TRP A 834 51.84 -12.72 -29.66
N GLN A 835 52.91 -13.08 -28.95
CA GLN A 835 52.80 -13.49 -27.55
C GLN A 835 52.33 -12.33 -26.69
N ASN A 836 52.80 -11.12 -27.02
CA ASN A 836 52.39 -9.89 -26.36
C ASN A 836 51.02 -9.39 -26.85
N TYR A 837 50.59 -9.72 -28.08
CA TYR A 837 49.24 -9.40 -28.56
C TYR A 837 48.14 -10.13 -27.78
N LYS A 838 48.40 -11.37 -27.35
CA LYS A 838 47.48 -12.14 -26.48
C LYS A 838 47.18 -11.45 -25.15
N ILE A 839 48.00 -10.50 -24.70
CA ILE A 839 47.80 -9.75 -23.46
C ILE A 839 46.63 -8.76 -23.60
N ILE A 840 46.45 -8.16 -24.79
CA ILE A 840 45.40 -7.14 -25.02
C ILE A 840 44.12 -7.74 -25.60
N TRP A 841 44.19 -8.90 -26.24
CA TRP A 841 43.06 -9.53 -26.94
C TRP A 841 41.83 -9.79 -26.05
N PRO A 842 41.94 -10.35 -24.82
CA PRO A 842 40.77 -10.57 -23.97
C PRO A 842 40.01 -9.29 -23.63
N HIS A 843 40.73 -8.16 -23.53
CA HIS A 843 40.12 -6.86 -23.28
C HIS A 843 39.48 -6.29 -24.54
N ILE A 844 40.11 -6.44 -25.71
CA ILE A 844 39.48 -6.07 -27.00
C ILE A 844 38.19 -6.87 -27.22
N LEU A 845 38.23 -8.18 -26.92
CA LEU A 845 37.07 -9.07 -26.98
C LEU A 845 35.92 -8.62 -26.06
N THR A 846 36.26 -8.10 -24.88
CA THR A 846 35.28 -7.68 -23.87
C THR A 846 34.63 -6.33 -24.21
N TYR A 847 35.40 -5.39 -24.75
CA TYR A 847 34.96 -3.98 -24.93
C TYR A 847 34.76 -3.53 -26.37
N GLY A 848 35.27 -4.27 -27.36
CA GLY A 848 35.16 -3.92 -28.78
C GLY A 848 33.76 -4.18 -29.34
N ASP A 849 33.31 -3.29 -30.23
CA ASP A 849 32.15 -3.54 -31.08
C ASP A 849 32.49 -4.49 -32.26
N ASP A 850 31.49 -5.00 -32.99
CA ASP A 850 31.70 -6.00 -34.04
C ASP A 850 32.69 -5.57 -35.14
N GLU A 851 32.72 -4.29 -35.52
CA GLU A 851 33.62 -3.78 -36.55
C GLU A 851 35.05 -3.59 -36.00
N GLN A 852 35.19 -3.25 -34.73
CA GLN A 852 36.48 -3.26 -34.04
C GLN A 852 36.99 -4.68 -33.85
N LEU A 853 36.17 -5.61 -33.37
CA LEU A 853 36.53 -7.02 -33.25
C LEU A 853 36.98 -7.61 -34.59
N GLU A 854 36.31 -7.24 -35.69
CA GLU A 854 36.72 -7.58 -37.04
C GLU A 854 38.07 -6.93 -37.42
N LYS A 855 38.21 -5.60 -37.26
CA LYS A 855 39.45 -4.86 -37.57
C LYS A 855 40.67 -5.37 -36.79
N TYR A 856 40.54 -5.52 -35.48
CA TYR A 856 41.61 -5.96 -34.60
C TYR A 856 41.88 -7.46 -34.78
N GLY A 857 40.84 -8.28 -34.96
CA GLY A 857 40.98 -9.70 -35.27
C GLY A 857 41.65 -9.94 -36.62
N GLU A 858 41.36 -9.14 -37.65
CA GLU A 858 41.97 -9.25 -38.97
C GLU A 858 43.48 -9.05 -38.96
N LEU A 859 43.97 -8.14 -38.12
CA LEU A 859 45.40 -7.92 -37.97
C LEU A 859 46.10 -9.20 -37.51
N ALA A 860 45.40 -10.08 -36.78
CA ALA A 860 45.86 -11.37 -36.28
C ALA A 860 45.79 -12.56 -37.26
N LEU A 861 45.09 -12.43 -38.39
CA LEU A 861 44.93 -13.50 -39.40
C LEU A 861 46.22 -13.89 -40.14
N ARG A 862 47.33 -13.16 -39.96
CA ARG A 862 48.60 -13.44 -40.67
C ARG A 862 49.48 -14.49 -39.98
N GLN A 863 49.00 -15.11 -38.89
CA GLN A 863 49.59 -16.31 -38.30
C GLN A 863 48.53 -17.39 -38.13
N GLN A 864 48.78 -18.54 -38.76
CA GLN A 864 47.88 -19.70 -38.81
C GLN A 864 47.54 -20.26 -37.42
N GLU A 865 48.41 -20.08 -36.43
CA GLU A 865 48.25 -20.61 -35.06
C GLU A 865 47.35 -19.77 -34.14
N ILE A 866 46.90 -18.57 -34.55
CA ILE A 866 46.25 -17.60 -33.64
C ILE A 866 44.81 -17.29 -34.02
N TRP A 867 44.45 -17.37 -35.29
CA TRP A 867 43.07 -17.08 -35.71
C TRP A 867 42.07 -18.10 -35.14
N GLN A 868 42.48 -19.35 -34.95
CA GLN A 868 41.64 -20.38 -34.32
C GLN A 868 41.32 -20.04 -32.85
N ASP A 869 42.32 -19.59 -32.09
CA ASP A 869 42.14 -19.09 -30.72
C ASP A 869 41.17 -17.90 -30.69
N ILE A 870 41.36 -16.93 -31.60
CA ILE A 870 40.55 -15.71 -31.71
C ILE A 870 39.10 -16.00 -32.10
N VAL A 871 38.87 -16.85 -33.11
CA VAL A 871 37.52 -17.25 -33.53
C VAL A 871 36.82 -17.99 -32.40
N LYS A 872 37.53 -18.89 -31.71
CA LYS A 872 37.00 -19.61 -30.57
C LYS A 872 36.60 -18.66 -29.45
N ASP A 873 37.46 -17.72 -29.09
CA ASP A 873 37.18 -16.69 -28.08
C ASP A 873 35.93 -15.85 -28.43
N LEU A 874 35.80 -15.43 -29.70
CA LEU A 874 34.62 -14.70 -30.19
C LEU A 874 33.34 -15.53 -30.08
N MET A 875 33.41 -16.82 -30.41
CA MET A 875 32.27 -17.73 -30.33
C MET A 875 31.89 -18.08 -28.89
N GLU A 876 32.85 -18.18 -27.96
CA GLU A 876 32.60 -18.39 -26.53
C GLU A 876 31.88 -17.19 -25.90
N GLN A 877 32.13 -15.97 -26.41
CA GLN A 877 31.44 -14.73 -26.01
C GLN A 877 30.20 -14.42 -26.88
N GLU A 878 29.73 -15.39 -27.66
CA GLU A 878 28.56 -15.28 -28.55
C GLU A 878 28.64 -14.14 -29.58
N LYS A 879 29.85 -13.70 -29.96
CA LYS A 879 30.11 -12.68 -31.00
C LYS A 879 30.09 -13.30 -32.40
N TRP A 880 28.95 -13.91 -32.76
CA TRP A 880 28.80 -14.75 -33.96
C TRP A 880 29.08 -14.02 -35.29
N ARG A 881 28.71 -12.74 -35.40
CA ARG A 881 28.91 -11.95 -36.62
C ARG A 881 30.39 -11.64 -36.88
N ALA A 882 31.12 -11.20 -35.87
CA ALA A 882 32.56 -10.94 -35.96
C ALA A 882 33.35 -12.23 -36.25
N ALA A 883 33.01 -13.33 -35.56
CA ALA A 883 33.60 -14.65 -35.82
C ALA A 883 33.36 -15.12 -37.26
N PHE A 884 32.14 -14.95 -37.78
CA PHE A 884 31.81 -15.25 -39.17
C PHE A 884 32.62 -14.41 -40.18
N ASN A 885 32.69 -13.09 -39.98
CA ASN A 885 33.43 -12.20 -40.88
C ASN A 885 34.93 -12.54 -40.92
N LEU A 886 35.49 -12.96 -39.79
CA LEU A 886 36.89 -13.37 -39.69
C LEU A 886 37.14 -14.71 -40.39
N LEU A 887 36.27 -15.70 -40.16
CA LEU A 887 36.30 -16.99 -40.86
C LEU A 887 36.17 -16.84 -42.38
N ALA A 888 35.38 -15.88 -42.86
CA ALA A 888 35.23 -15.60 -44.29
C ALA A 888 36.52 -15.10 -44.96
N LYS A 889 37.51 -14.66 -44.19
CA LYS A 889 38.81 -14.15 -44.68
C LYS A 889 39.94 -15.19 -44.59
N VAL A 890 39.67 -16.37 -44.01
CA VAL A 890 40.64 -17.48 -43.94
C VAL A 890 40.85 -18.07 -45.35
N PRO A 891 42.11 -18.26 -45.81
CA PRO A 891 42.38 -18.89 -47.11
C PRO A 891 41.80 -20.31 -47.17
N GLN A 892 41.22 -20.71 -48.31
CA GLN A 892 40.62 -22.04 -48.46
C GLN A 892 41.60 -23.20 -48.27
N GLU A 893 42.90 -22.95 -48.47
CA GLU A 893 43.96 -23.94 -48.26
C GLU A 893 44.16 -24.29 -46.77
N GLU A 894 43.64 -23.45 -45.87
CA GLU A 894 43.72 -23.60 -44.40
C GLU A 894 42.39 -24.08 -43.77
N ALA A 895 41.35 -24.30 -44.58
CA ALA A 895 40.01 -24.66 -44.13
C ALA A 895 39.90 -26.17 -43.78
N ASP A 896 40.29 -26.51 -42.55
CA ASP A 896 40.18 -27.85 -41.98
C ASP A 896 38.78 -28.18 -41.41
N GLY A 897 38.59 -29.38 -40.84
CA GLY A 897 37.30 -29.79 -40.30
C GLY A 897 36.81 -28.90 -39.14
N GLU A 898 37.71 -28.34 -38.34
CA GLU A 898 37.38 -27.45 -37.22
C GLU A 898 36.95 -26.06 -37.71
N PHE A 899 37.59 -25.55 -38.77
CA PHE A 899 37.13 -24.36 -39.50
C PHE A 899 35.67 -24.51 -39.94
N TRP A 900 35.34 -25.61 -40.62
CA TRP A 900 33.98 -25.85 -41.12
C TRP A 900 32.95 -26.05 -40.00
N GLN A 901 33.36 -26.68 -38.90
CA GLN A 901 32.51 -26.81 -37.71
C GLN A 901 32.20 -25.43 -37.10
N ASN A 902 33.22 -24.58 -36.94
CA ASN A 902 33.05 -23.26 -36.36
C ASN A 902 32.26 -22.31 -37.27
N LEU A 903 32.47 -22.39 -38.58
CA LEU A 903 31.67 -21.67 -39.58
C LEU A 903 30.20 -22.08 -39.51
N GLY A 904 29.90 -23.39 -39.42
CA GLY A 904 28.53 -23.89 -39.28
C GLY A 904 27.84 -23.42 -38.00
N ARG A 905 28.56 -23.35 -36.88
CA ARG A 905 28.06 -22.80 -35.60
C ARG A 905 27.74 -21.30 -35.71
N CYS A 906 28.62 -20.51 -36.33
CA CYS A 906 28.37 -19.08 -36.54
C CYS A 906 27.15 -18.85 -37.44
N LEU A 907 27.05 -19.57 -38.56
CA LEU A 907 25.92 -19.47 -39.49
C LEU A 907 24.59 -19.87 -38.83
N TYR A 908 24.59 -20.91 -37.98
CA TYR A 908 23.41 -21.31 -37.21
C TYR A 908 22.89 -20.17 -36.33
N HIS A 909 23.78 -19.55 -35.54
CA HIS A 909 23.40 -18.47 -34.63
C HIS A 909 23.10 -17.13 -35.33
N LEU A 910 23.57 -16.96 -36.57
CA LEU A 910 23.18 -15.86 -37.44
C LEU A 910 21.87 -16.10 -38.20
N GLY A 911 21.24 -17.27 -38.04
CA GLY A 911 19.98 -17.63 -38.69
C GLY A 911 20.13 -18.13 -40.13
N GLU A 912 21.35 -18.35 -40.61
CA GLU A 912 21.66 -18.81 -41.97
C GLU A 912 21.68 -20.35 -42.01
N TYR A 913 20.53 -20.97 -41.70
CA TYR A 913 20.44 -22.40 -41.38
C TYR A 913 20.82 -23.34 -42.53
N GLU A 914 20.52 -22.98 -43.78
CA GLU A 914 20.93 -23.80 -44.94
C GLU A 914 22.46 -23.80 -45.10
N ALA A 915 23.07 -22.62 -45.03
CA ALA A 915 24.53 -22.49 -45.09
C ALA A 915 25.21 -23.16 -43.88
N ALA A 916 24.57 -23.14 -42.71
CA ALA A 916 25.03 -23.86 -41.52
C ALA A 916 25.06 -25.38 -41.76
N ARG A 917 24.01 -25.96 -42.38
CA ARG A 917 23.99 -27.39 -42.74
C ARG A 917 25.10 -27.74 -43.71
N GLU A 918 25.32 -26.92 -44.74
CA GLU A 918 26.40 -27.15 -45.71
C GLU A 918 27.79 -27.10 -45.07
N ALA A 919 28.03 -26.15 -44.16
CA ALA A 919 29.30 -26.04 -43.46
C ALA A 919 29.56 -27.24 -42.53
N LEU A 920 28.55 -27.69 -41.76
CA LEU A 920 28.71 -28.87 -40.87
C LEU A 920 28.91 -30.17 -41.66
N GLU A 921 28.27 -30.32 -42.82
CA GLU A 921 28.49 -31.48 -43.70
C GLU A 921 29.92 -31.49 -44.29
N ARG A 922 30.47 -30.32 -44.63
CA ARG A 922 31.88 -30.20 -45.05
C ARG A 922 32.85 -30.55 -43.92
N ALA A 923 32.55 -30.17 -42.68
CA ALA A 923 33.34 -30.58 -41.52
C ALA A 923 33.42 -32.11 -41.38
N ARG A 924 32.27 -32.78 -41.58
CA ARG A 924 32.18 -34.25 -41.56
C ARG A 924 32.94 -34.92 -42.70
N GLN A 925 32.87 -34.37 -43.92
CA GLN A 925 33.61 -34.89 -45.07
C GLN A 925 35.13 -34.83 -44.86
N GLN A 926 35.60 -33.93 -44.00
CA GLN A 926 36.99 -33.84 -43.55
C GLN A 926 37.32 -34.73 -42.34
N GLY A 927 36.39 -35.59 -41.90
CA GLY A 927 36.62 -36.58 -40.85
C GLY A 927 36.33 -36.10 -39.43
N LEU A 928 35.74 -34.90 -39.24
CA LEU A 928 35.34 -34.42 -37.92
C LEU A 928 33.98 -35.02 -37.51
N ASP A 929 33.91 -35.68 -36.36
CA ASP A 929 32.66 -36.25 -35.82
C ASP A 929 32.54 -35.99 -34.31
N THR A 930 32.19 -34.75 -33.93
CA THR A 930 32.12 -34.33 -32.52
C THR A 930 30.68 -34.33 -31.99
N MET A 931 30.52 -34.52 -30.68
CA MET A 931 29.20 -34.46 -30.03
C MET A 931 28.54 -33.07 -30.17
N LEU A 932 29.35 -32.01 -30.21
CA LEU A 932 28.90 -30.64 -30.45
C LEU A 932 28.28 -30.51 -31.85
N MET A 933 28.94 -31.04 -32.88
CA MET A 933 28.42 -31.05 -34.25
C MET A 933 27.07 -31.77 -34.35
N LYS A 934 26.94 -32.95 -33.73
CA LYS A 934 25.68 -33.71 -33.66
C LYS A 934 24.54 -32.95 -32.99
N SER A 935 24.86 -32.07 -32.03
CA SER A 935 23.87 -31.26 -31.32
C SER A 935 23.28 -30.19 -32.24
N TYR A 936 24.14 -29.45 -32.96
CA TYR A 936 23.70 -28.44 -33.93
C TYR A 936 22.94 -29.02 -35.11
N GLU A 937 23.35 -30.18 -35.63
CA GLU A 937 22.60 -30.88 -36.68
C GLU A 937 21.19 -31.26 -36.22
N LYS A 938 21.07 -31.80 -35.00
CA LYS A 938 19.78 -32.14 -34.41
C LYS A 938 18.92 -30.91 -34.12
N TRP A 939 19.53 -29.77 -33.78
CA TRP A 939 18.79 -28.51 -33.64
C TRP A 939 18.30 -28.00 -35.00
N LEU A 940 19.14 -28.08 -36.04
CA LEU A 940 18.75 -27.76 -37.41
C LEU A 940 17.61 -28.66 -37.93
N GLU A 941 17.54 -29.93 -37.54
CA GLU A 941 16.41 -30.82 -37.89
C GLU A 941 15.04 -30.34 -37.35
N ASN A 942 15.01 -29.58 -36.26
CA ASN A 942 13.77 -29.08 -35.65
C ASN A 942 13.35 -27.68 -36.14
N ILE A 943 14.16 -27.05 -37.01
CA ILE A 943 13.89 -25.74 -37.61
C ILE A 943 13.45 -26.00 -39.05
N SER A 944 12.14 -25.92 -39.30
CA SER A 944 11.49 -26.09 -40.61
C SER A 944 11.14 -24.76 -41.26
#